data_AF-A0A942ZY96-F1
#
_entry.id   AF-A0A942ZY96-F1
#
_cell.length_a   1.000
_cell.length_b   1.000
_cell.length_c   1.000
_cell.angle_alpha   90.00
_cell.angle_beta   90.00
_cell.angle_gamma   90.00
#
_symmetry.space_group_name_H-M   'P 1'
#
loop_
_entity.id
_entity.type
_entity.pdbx_description
1 polymer ?
#
loop_
_entity_poly.entity_id
_entity_poly.type
_entity_poly.pdbx_seq_one_letter_code
_entity_poly.pdbx_strand_id
1 'polypeptide(L)'
;MSIKKLYSNELLASFEYSNIDKDYDFYYVTTSDKYIKGGATFLDIDDIKISALQFESGKSFWVMLPKNAISRAEFVRLLNAKEDGDSLSIKSMTSSSIPEYLLTQLFLNALTSPVDEMISFNNLSGKLLCFRPAWLNKDKENFIWGMQCLEVKIGDDMCVKLVAHRLTSLALKKQMKFEKRKLQDFPQYEFSYNNNTLKRVSNENKDRRENFIIKPVDGERGSITFFDFTDYETFSCTKMGVLYDILNALHDEFGKYIRVKFKQYSIDEVLEYKRASLELYKDIVKKEVLNSGINIVDAVHTETSEDYLQDVADGINKIIPEAKCSVGKRLSKKKLNVRYIHDKSFYSDSEVDPHQESMEDYVVQHITVENFKHQSSAAVYNILKELVIKKDIATGKITLVDWSQYGYKADWLFGVVLDGTYYFMTIHPDGSFKIEALKRNLFTMTEYDKYMDYFGLNEENKNDYRGVIGLVKDAEGNINLIKDTNMYSMPDYTAMGDVLKNVASEGRFPGKDVVTWLRLVMDTTDKIKVHAELDIVIPHIDVNAEYTKANVMGLFKGITTKKEVVRYVFENTGIMLYAYLRGEEERREYLSGNIDINYFDYDDTHAKYSVGEIGNGMKYTIERASVVREIQAVEGSKLIFKKVLPLMGVEFVRYGMLTVVPFPFKYLREYIVKEEKSV
;
A
#
# COMPACT_ATOMS: atom_id res chain seq x y z
N MET A 1 13.98 27.18 -6.17
CA MET A 1 13.78 25.82 -5.65
C MET A 1 12.52 25.26 -6.32
N SER A 2 12.60 24.08 -6.92
CA SER A 2 11.40 23.40 -7.44
C SER A 2 10.45 23.12 -6.26
N ILE A 3 9.17 23.45 -6.41
CA ILE A 3 8.14 23.15 -5.41
C ILE A 3 7.99 21.62 -5.38
N LYS A 4 8.18 21.00 -4.21
CA LYS A 4 7.97 19.55 -4.02
C LYS A 4 6.48 19.23 -4.19
N LYS A 5 6.16 18.12 -4.85
CA LYS A 5 4.78 17.76 -5.19
C LYS A 5 4.43 16.37 -4.71
N LEU A 6 3.19 16.21 -4.25
CA LEU A 6 2.59 14.91 -4.01
C LEU A 6 1.60 14.61 -5.14
N TYR A 7 1.84 13.54 -5.88
CA TYR A 7 0.86 12.99 -6.80
C TYR A 7 -0.05 12.05 -6.02
N SER A 8 -1.37 12.21 -6.16
CA SER A 8 -2.35 11.38 -5.47
C SER A 8 -3.10 10.49 -6.45
N ASN A 9 -3.65 9.37 -5.98
CA ASN A 9 -4.56 8.53 -6.75
C ASN A 9 -5.96 9.14 -6.96
N GLU A 10 -6.19 10.39 -6.58
CA GLU A 10 -7.44 11.12 -6.83
C GLU A 10 -7.48 11.56 -8.29
N LEU A 11 -8.50 11.07 -9.01
CA LEU A 11 -8.65 11.27 -10.44
C LEU A 11 -9.49 12.52 -10.73
N LEU A 12 -9.01 13.33 -11.67
CA LEU A 12 -9.76 14.40 -12.32
C LEU A 12 -10.15 13.91 -13.72
N ALA A 13 -11.43 13.68 -13.93
CA ALA A 13 -11.98 13.27 -15.22
C ALA A 13 -12.65 14.45 -15.93
N SER A 14 -12.53 14.51 -17.24
CA SER A 14 -13.22 15.48 -18.10
C SER A 14 -13.84 14.75 -19.28
N PHE A 15 -15.11 15.05 -19.56
CA PHE A 15 -15.92 14.32 -20.53
C PHE A 15 -16.44 15.22 -21.65
N GLU A 16 -16.33 14.74 -22.88
CA GLU A 16 -16.97 15.33 -24.06
C GLU A 16 -18.35 14.66 -24.28
N TYR A 17 -19.32 14.96 -23.41
CA TYR A 17 -20.63 14.28 -23.38
C TYR A 17 -21.34 14.23 -24.74
N SER A 18 -21.20 15.27 -25.57
CA SER A 18 -21.78 15.28 -26.93
C SER A 18 -21.19 14.21 -27.84
N ASN A 19 -19.86 13.99 -27.78
CA ASN A 19 -19.22 12.91 -28.55
C ASN A 19 -19.64 11.55 -28.00
N ILE A 20 -19.76 11.45 -26.66
CA ILE A 20 -20.14 10.21 -25.98
C ILE A 20 -21.55 9.80 -26.39
N ASP A 21 -22.55 10.67 -26.26
CA ASP A 21 -23.96 10.36 -26.57
C ASP A 21 -24.21 10.17 -28.08
N LYS A 22 -23.32 10.69 -28.92
CA LYS A 22 -23.33 10.45 -30.37
C LYS A 22 -22.90 9.01 -30.72
N ASP A 23 -21.87 8.52 -30.06
CA ASP A 23 -21.21 7.26 -30.42
C ASP A 23 -21.63 6.07 -29.53
N TYR A 24 -22.29 6.32 -28.39
CA TYR A 24 -22.74 5.29 -27.45
C TYR A 24 -24.18 5.50 -26.94
N ASP A 25 -24.80 4.40 -26.53
CA ASP A 25 -26.05 4.36 -25.76
C ASP A 25 -25.80 3.78 -24.37
N PHE A 26 -26.48 4.35 -23.36
CA PHE A 26 -26.39 3.90 -21.98
C PHE A 26 -27.74 3.42 -21.44
N TYR A 27 -27.67 2.34 -20.66
CA TYR A 27 -28.82 1.80 -19.96
C TYR A 27 -28.52 1.58 -18.48
N TYR A 28 -29.44 2.00 -17.63
CA TYR A 28 -29.45 1.70 -16.21
C TYR A 28 -30.42 0.55 -15.96
N VAL A 29 -29.92 -0.51 -15.33
CA VAL A 29 -30.69 -1.72 -15.05
C VAL A 29 -30.78 -1.92 -13.55
N THR A 30 -31.98 -2.20 -13.06
CA THR A 30 -32.25 -2.48 -11.63
C THR A 30 -33.06 -3.76 -11.47
N THR A 31 -33.06 -4.34 -10.27
CA THR A 31 -33.91 -5.50 -9.93
C THR A 31 -34.87 -5.19 -8.78
N SER A 32 -36.06 -5.80 -8.81
CA SER A 32 -36.96 -5.87 -7.65
C SER A 32 -36.47 -6.83 -6.55
N ASP A 33 -35.58 -7.76 -6.89
CA ASP A 33 -35.05 -8.75 -5.94
C ASP A 33 -34.07 -8.11 -4.93
N LYS A 34 -33.65 -8.91 -3.93
CA LYS A 34 -32.65 -8.47 -2.95
C LYS A 34 -31.31 -8.14 -3.60
N TYR A 35 -30.95 -8.85 -4.66
CA TYR A 35 -29.77 -8.63 -5.48
C TYR A 35 -29.95 -9.36 -6.82
N ILE A 36 -29.15 -8.99 -7.81
CA ILE A 36 -29.14 -9.63 -9.13
C ILE A 36 -28.39 -10.98 -9.00
N LYS A 37 -29.14 -12.08 -9.09
CA LYS A 37 -28.60 -13.44 -8.97
C LYS A 37 -27.69 -13.75 -10.18
N GLY A 38 -26.65 -14.55 -9.96
CA GLY A 38 -25.67 -14.91 -11.00
C GLY A 38 -24.66 -13.81 -11.39
N GLY A 39 -24.82 -12.57 -10.92
CA GLY A 39 -23.96 -11.46 -11.35
C GLY A 39 -24.13 -11.19 -12.85
N ALA A 40 -23.09 -10.80 -13.58
CA ALA A 40 -23.21 -10.45 -15.01
C ALA A 40 -23.44 -11.64 -15.98
N THR A 41 -23.69 -12.87 -15.51
CA THR A 41 -23.81 -14.05 -16.39
C THR A 41 -25.00 -13.98 -17.34
N PHE A 42 -26.02 -13.21 -17.00
CA PHE A 42 -27.17 -12.99 -17.89
C PHE A 42 -26.83 -12.13 -19.13
N LEU A 43 -25.66 -11.47 -19.15
CA LEU A 43 -25.20 -10.62 -20.26
C LEU A 43 -24.21 -11.31 -21.20
N ASP A 44 -23.85 -12.56 -20.92
CA ASP A 44 -23.14 -13.42 -21.87
C ASP A 44 -24.17 -13.82 -22.96
N ILE A 45 -24.57 -12.84 -23.77
CA ILE A 45 -25.53 -12.92 -24.89
C ILE A 45 -24.68 -12.83 -26.16
N ASP A 46 -24.57 -13.92 -26.91
CA ASP A 46 -23.73 -13.99 -28.10
C ASP A 46 -24.17 -13.01 -29.22
N ASP A 47 -25.40 -12.52 -29.16
CA ASP A 47 -26.02 -11.68 -30.19
C ASP A 47 -25.80 -10.16 -30.03
N ILE A 48 -25.21 -9.66 -28.93
CA ILE A 48 -24.99 -8.22 -28.72
C ILE A 48 -23.53 -7.91 -28.37
N LYS A 49 -22.94 -6.95 -29.09
CA LYS A 49 -21.65 -6.36 -28.72
C LYS A 49 -21.81 -5.31 -27.62
N ILE A 50 -21.80 -5.75 -26.36
CA ILE A 50 -21.70 -4.85 -25.19
C ILE A 50 -20.28 -4.28 -25.13
N SER A 51 -20.14 -2.96 -25.03
CA SER A 51 -18.82 -2.31 -24.88
C SER A 51 -18.31 -2.45 -23.45
N ALA A 52 -19.14 -2.12 -22.46
CA ALA A 52 -18.77 -2.24 -21.06
C ALA A 52 -19.99 -2.36 -20.13
N LEU A 53 -19.71 -2.84 -18.91
CA LEU A 53 -20.65 -2.91 -17.81
C LEU A 53 -20.02 -2.34 -16.54
N GLN A 54 -20.82 -1.79 -15.63
CA GLN A 54 -20.37 -1.48 -14.28
C GLN A 54 -21.50 -1.64 -13.26
N PHE A 55 -21.28 -2.46 -12.23
CA PHE A 55 -22.20 -2.53 -11.10
C PHE A 55 -22.05 -1.30 -10.20
N GLU A 56 -23.17 -0.67 -9.87
CA GLU A 56 -23.25 0.37 -8.85
C GLU A 56 -23.52 -0.26 -7.48
N SER A 57 -24.37 -1.29 -7.44
CA SER A 57 -24.71 -2.03 -6.23
C SER A 57 -25.05 -3.48 -6.56
N GLY A 58 -25.36 -4.30 -5.54
CA GLY A 58 -25.92 -5.63 -5.77
C GLY A 58 -27.27 -5.64 -6.48
N LYS A 59 -27.94 -4.48 -6.59
CA LYS A 59 -29.28 -4.33 -7.19
C LYS A 59 -29.30 -3.55 -8.50
N SER A 60 -28.19 -2.93 -8.89
CA SER A 60 -28.15 -2.01 -10.03
C SER A 60 -26.82 -2.04 -10.77
N PHE A 61 -26.88 -1.88 -12.08
CA PHE A 61 -25.70 -1.76 -12.94
C PHE A 61 -25.98 -0.91 -14.18
N TRP A 62 -24.89 -0.44 -14.78
CA TRP A 62 -24.87 0.38 -15.98
C TRP A 62 -24.31 -0.42 -17.16
N VAL A 63 -24.87 -0.19 -18.33
CA VAL A 63 -24.48 -0.81 -19.60
C VAL A 63 -24.10 0.28 -20.58
N MET A 64 -22.97 0.10 -21.25
CA MET A 64 -22.50 0.94 -22.36
C MET A 64 -22.47 0.09 -23.64
N LEU A 65 -23.14 0.59 -24.68
CA LEU A 65 -23.26 -0.06 -25.99
C LEU A 65 -22.88 0.93 -27.09
N PRO A 66 -22.33 0.47 -28.23
CA PRO A 66 -22.21 1.32 -29.41
C PRO A 66 -23.58 1.88 -29.81
N LYS A 67 -23.60 3.09 -30.36
CA LYS A 67 -24.84 3.76 -30.74
C LYS A 67 -25.70 2.88 -31.65
N ASN A 68 -26.98 2.76 -31.32
CA ASN A 68 -27.98 1.98 -32.05
C ASN A 68 -27.63 0.49 -32.22
N ALA A 69 -26.75 -0.08 -31.37
CA ALA A 69 -26.42 -1.50 -31.43
C ALA A 69 -27.62 -2.41 -31.13
N ILE A 70 -28.57 -1.93 -30.32
CA ILE A 70 -29.80 -2.63 -29.96
C ILE A 70 -30.89 -1.64 -29.56
N SER A 71 -32.14 -1.92 -29.93
CA SER A 71 -33.28 -1.13 -29.45
C SER A 71 -33.61 -1.46 -27.99
N ARG A 72 -34.13 -0.50 -27.22
CA ARG A 72 -34.57 -0.74 -25.83
C ARG A 72 -35.53 -1.92 -25.72
N ALA A 73 -36.49 -2.03 -26.65
CA ALA A 73 -37.50 -3.10 -26.63
C ALA A 73 -36.85 -4.48 -26.82
N GLU A 74 -35.89 -4.59 -27.73
CA GLU A 74 -35.12 -5.80 -27.95
C GLU A 74 -34.21 -6.15 -26.76
N PHE A 75 -33.61 -5.13 -26.12
CA PHE A 75 -32.77 -5.37 -24.95
C PHE A 75 -33.60 -5.89 -23.77
N VAL A 76 -34.79 -5.33 -23.54
CA VAL A 76 -35.75 -5.84 -22.56
C VAL A 76 -36.13 -7.29 -22.88
N ARG A 77 -36.43 -7.60 -24.15
CA ARG A 77 -36.78 -8.97 -24.59
C ARG A 77 -35.67 -9.96 -24.25
N LEU A 78 -34.40 -9.60 -24.50
CA LEU A 78 -33.26 -10.47 -24.24
C LEU A 78 -32.97 -10.65 -22.74
N LEU A 79 -33.14 -9.61 -21.92
CA LEU A 79 -33.01 -9.75 -20.47
C LEU A 79 -34.11 -10.63 -19.88
N ASN A 80 -35.37 -10.46 -20.30
CA ASN A 80 -36.50 -11.27 -19.83
C ASN A 80 -36.40 -12.74 -20.26
N ALA A 81 -35.66 -13.05 -21.33
CA ALA A 81 -35.43 -14.42 -21.77
C ALA A 81 -34.44 -15.20 -20.87
N LYS A 82 -33.72 -14.53 -19.97
CA LYS A 82 -32.79 -15.16 -19.02
C LYS A 82 -33.51 -15.54 -17.73
N GLU A 83 -32.98 -16.55 -17.04
CA GLU A 83 -33.44 -16.94 -15.70
C GLU A 83 -33.40 -15.73 -14.75
N ASP A 84 -34.48 -15.52 -13.98
CA ASP A 84 -34.71 -14.34 -13.11
C ASP A 84 -34.83 -12.96 -13.84
N GLY A 85 -34.89 -12.96 -15.18
CA GLY A 85 -34.97 -11.74 -16.00
C GLY A 85 -36.22 -10.88 -15.76
N ASP A 86 -37.35 -11.50 -15.39
CA ASP A 86 -38.62 -10.81 -15.11
C ASP A 86 -38.53 -9.81 -13.94
N SER A 87 -37.52 -9.95 -13.08
CA SER A 87 -37.26 -9.03 -11.96
C SER A 87 -36.53 -7.76 -12.39
N LEU A 88 -36.01 -7.71 -13.62
CA LEU A 88 -35.15 -6.63 -14.11
C LEU A 88 -35.96 -5.52 -14.78
N SER A 89 -35.54 -4.28 -14.54
CA SER A 89 -36.09 -3.10 -15.20
C SER A 89 -34.98 -2.32 -15.89
N ILE A 90 -35.25 -1.79 -17.09
CA ILE A 90 -34.27 -1.07 -17.92
C ILE A 90 -34.74 0.34 -18.23
N LYS A 91 -33.85 1.31 -18.00
CA LYS A 91 -34.03 2.73 -18.36
C LYS A 91 -32.90 3.19 -19.28
N SER A 92 -33.24 3.86 -20.38
CA SER A 92 -32.24 4.52 -21.23
C SER A 92 -31.82 5.84 -20.58
N MET A 93 -30.53 6.14 -20.63
CA MET A 93 -29.90 7.25 -19.92
C MET A 93 -28.94 7.98 -20.85
N THR A 94 -28.69 9.27 -20.58
CA THR A 94 -27.62 10.05 -21.23
C THR A 94 -26.34 9.96 -20.42
N SER A 95 -25.18 10.11 -21.05
CA SER A 95 -23.88 10.06 -20.36
C SER A 95 -23.76 11.10 -19.24
N SER A 96 -24.34 12.29 -19.41
CA SER A 96 -24.35 13.36 -18.39
C SER A 96 -25.13 13.02 -17.11
N SER A 97 -26.00 12.00 -17.16
CA SER A 97 -26.78 11.55 -16.00
C SER A 97 -26.08 10.46 -15.18
N ILE A 98 -24.95 9.95 -15.67
CA ILE A 98 -24.17 8.89 -15.03
C ILE A 98 -23.17 9.56 -14.06
N PRO A 99 -23.08 9.13 -12.80
CA PRO A 99 -22.05 9.59 -11.89
C PRO A 99 -20.65 9.45 -12.50
N GLU A 100 -19.80 10.47 -12.37
CA GLU A 100 -18.51 10.55 -13.06
C GLU A 100 -17.60 9.34 -12.80
N TYR A 101 -17.60 8.82 -11.57
CA TYR A 101 -16.81 7.64 -11.21
C TYR A 101 -17.27 6.39 -11.97
N LEU A 102 -18.58 6.23 -12.19
CA LEU A 102 -19.15 5.12 -12.95
C LEU A 102 -18.90 5.29 -14.45
N LEU A 103 -19.05 6.49 -14.99
CA LEU A 103 -18.76 6.76 -16.40
C LEU A 103 -17.28 6.53 -16.71
N THR A 104 -16.38 7.01 -15.84
CA THR A 104 -14.94 6.73 -15.93
C THR A 104 -14.67 5.23 -15.93
N GLN A 105 -15.28 4.50 -14.99
CA GLN A 105 -15.11 3.05 -14.88
C GLN A 105 -15.66 2.30 -16.10
N LEU A 106 -16.76 2.77 -16.71
CA LEU A 106 -17.28 2.20 -17.95
C LEU A 106 -16.27 2.33 -19.10
N PHE A 107 -15.63 3.48 -19.27
CA PHE A 107 -14.57 3.65 -20.28
C PHE A 107 -13.36 2.77 -20.00
N LEU A 108 -12.93 2.64 -18.74
CA LEU A 108 -11.86 1.72 -18.36
C LEU A 108 -12.24 0.26 -18.66
N ASN A 109 -13.48 -0.14 -18.34
CA ASN A 109 -13.99 -1.48 -18.64
C ASN A 109 -14.24 -1.70 -20.15
N ALA A 110 -14.33 -0.63 -20.95
CA ALA A 110 -14.50 -0.71 -22.40
C ALA A 110 -13.19 -0.93 -23.15
N LEU A 111 -12.05 -0.78 -22.47
CA LEU A 111 -10.74 -1.12 -23.03
C LEU A 111 -10.76 -2.59 -23.50
N THR A 112 -10.50 -2.78 -24.79
CA THR A 112 -10.37 -4.13 -25.34
C THR A 112 -9.05 -4.75 -24.91
N SER A 113 -8.94 -6.08 -24.84
CA SER A 113 -7.62 -6.71 -24.67
C SER A 113 -6.72 -6.26 -25.83
N PRO A 114 -5.60 -5.56 -25.58
CA PRO A 114 -4.72 -5.12 -26.63
C PRO A 114 -4.12 -6.31 -27.38
N VAL A 115 -3.65 -6.07 -28.60
CA VAL A 115 -2.97 -7.09 -29.42
C VAL A 115 -1.60 -7.47 -28.83
N ASP A 116 -1.06 -6.64 -27.94
CA ASP A 116 0.25 -6.83 -27.29
C ASP A 116 0.18 -7.87 -26.17
N GLU A 117 1.00 -8.92 -26.26
CA GLU A 117 1.08 -9.99 -25.25
C GLU A 117 1.49 -9.49 -23.84
N MET A 118 2.23 -8.37 -23.74
CA MET A 118 2.57 -7.75 -22.46
C MET A 118 1.36 -7.08 -21.80
N ILE A 119 0.35 -6.72 -22.58
CA ILE A 119 -0.83 -5.99 -22.11
C ILE A 119 -2.06 -6.90 -22.18
N SER A 120 -2.37 -7.59 -21.08
CA SER A 120 -3.61 -8.36 -20.95
C SER A 120 -4.60 -7.69 -20.02
N PHE A 121 -5.74 -7.28 -20.58
CA PHE A 121 -6.90 -6.76 -19.86
C PHE A 121 -8.09 -7.69 -20.01
N ASN A 122 -8.97 -7.66 -19.02
CA ASN A 122 -10.27 -8.29 -19.10
C ASN A 122 -11.30 -7.48 -18.33
N ASN A 123 -12.52 -7.38 -18.84
CA ASN A 123 -13.61 -6.65 -18.20
C ASN A 123 -14.61 -7.57 -17.49
N LEU A 124 -14.15 -8.75 -17.04
CA LEU A 124 -14.94 -9.81 -16.39
C LEU A 124 -16.01 -9.24 -15.45
N SER A 125 -17.29 -9.44 -15.79
CA SER A 125 -18.43 -9.02 -14.94
C SER A 125 -18.57 -7.52 -14.68
N GLY A 126 -17.96 -6.66 -15.49
CA GLY A 126 -17.91 -5.21 -15.23
C GLY A 126 -16.82 -4.85 -14.24
N LYS A 127 -15.68 -5.56 -14.29
CA LYS A 127 -14.46 -5.22 -13.55
C LYS A 127 -13.28 -5.27 -14.50
N LEU A 128 -12.47 -4.23 -14.52
CA LEU A 128 -11.19 -4.24 -15.22
C LEU A 128 -10.16 -5.03 -14.42
N LEU A 129 -9.92 -6.27 -14.83
CA LEU A 129 -8.88 -7.15 -14.32
C LEU A 129 -7.71 -7.19 -15.30
N CYS A 130 -6.52 -6.88 -14.80
CA CYS A 130 -5.29 -6.88 -15.58
C CYS A 130 -4.44 -8.08 -15.19
N PHE A 131 -3.71 -8.60 -16.17
CA PHE A 131 -2.84 -9.76 -16.02
C PHE A 131 -1.45 -9.46 -16.62
N ARG A 132 -0.46 -10.24 -16.19
CA ARG A 132 0.88 -10.27 -16.77
C ARG A 132 1.34 -11.73 -16.81
N PRO A 133 2.02 -12.17 -17.88
CA PRO A 133 2.58 -13.52 -17.95
C PRO A 133 3.49 -13.87 -16.76
N ALA A 134 4.22 -12.88 -16.25
CA ALA A 134 5.08 -13.00 -15.06
C ALA A 134 4.33 -13.34 -13.77
N TRP A 135 2.99 -13.18 -13.73
CA TRP A 135 2.17 -13.46 -12.56
C TRP A 135 1.55 -14.86 -12.55
N LEU A 136 1.87 -15.71 -13.53
CA LEU A 136 1.39 -17.09 -13.61
C LEU A 136 2.22 -18.00 -12.71
N ASN A 137 1.53 -18.85 -11.94
CA ASN A 137 2.16 -19.92 -11.19
C ASN A 137 1.96 -21.24 -11.94
N LYS A 138 3.08 -21.82 -12.37
CA LYS A 138 3.14 -23.09 -13.09
C LYS A 138 3.86 -24.14 -12.24
N ASP A 139 3.49 -25.41 -12.41
CA ASP A 139 4.30 -26.52 -11.91
C ASP A 139 5.35 -26.94 -12.95
N LYS A 140 6.07 -28.03 -12.67
CA LYS A 140 7.12 -28.56 -13.55
C LYS A 140 6.59 -29.07 -14.89
N GLU A 141 5.30 -29.38 -14.98
CA GLU A 141 4.63 -29.87 -16.19
C GLU A 141 3.90 -28.73 -16.93
N ASN A 142 4.19 -27.47 -16.58
CA ASN A 142 3.55 -26.27 -17.11
C ASN A 142 2.04 -26.14 -16.80
N PHE A 143 1.50 -26.93 -15.88
CA PHE A 143 0.12 -26.75 -15.43
C PHE A 143 0.02 -25.46 -14.61
N ILE A 144 -0.88 -24.56 -15.03
CA ILE A 144 -1.13 -23.30 -14.34
C ILE A 144 -2.08 -23.58 -13.18
N TRP A 145 -1.56 -23.57 -11.96
CA TRP A 145 -2.34 -23.84 -10.75
C TRP A 145 -2.84 -22.58 -10.05
N GLY A 146 -2.23 -21.43 -10.35
CA GLY A 146 -2.66 -20.14 -9.81
C GLY A 146 -2.11 -18.97 -10.63
N MET A 147 -2.69 -17.79 -10.42
CA MET A 147 -2.17 -16.54 -10.98
C MET A 147 -2.54 -15.36 -10.10
N GLN A 148 -1.81 -14.25 -10.24
CA GLN A 148 -2.24 -12.97 -9.69
C GLN A 148 -2.94 -12.13 -10.75
N CYS A 149 -3.83 -11.24 -10.32
CA CYS A 149 -4.38 -10.20 -11.18
C CYS A 149 -4.59 -8.90 -10.42
N LEU A 150 -4.67 -7.79 -11.15
CA LEU A 150 -4.93 -6.47 -10.59
C LEU A 150 -6.31 -5.99 -11.02
N GLU A 151 -7.22 -5.75 -10.07
CA GLU A 151 -8.47 -5.04 -10.33
C GLU A 151 -8.22 -3.53 -10.25
N VAL A 152 -8.58 -2.80 -11.31
CA VAL A 152 -8.56 -1.35 -11.35
C VAL A 152 -9.98 -0.81 -11.18
N LYS A 153 -10.19 -0.13 -10.07
CA LYS A 153 -11.52 0.38 -9.67
C LYS A 153 -11.48 1.87 -9.34
N ILE A 154 -12.46 2.63 -9.82
CA ILE A 154 -12.71 4.01 -9.41
C ILE A 154 -13.71 4.01 -8.24
N GLY A 155 -13.32 4.65 -7.13
CA GLY A 155 -14.21 4.91 -6.01
C GLY A 155 -15.19 6.05 -6.30
N ASP A 156 -16.28 6.12 -5.53
CA ASP A 156 -17.22 7.26 -5.54
C ASP A 156 -16.55 8.58 -5.12
N ASP A 157 -15.46 8.49 -4.38
CA ASP A 157 -14.51 9.57 -4.05
C ASP A 157 -13.50 9.90 -5.17
N MET A 158 -13.71 9.36 -6.38
CA MET A 158 -12.80 9.48 -7.53
C MET A 158 -11.38 8.97 -7.28
N CYS A 159 -11.13 8.23 -6.20
CA CYS A 159 -9.84 7.62 -5.94
C CYS A 159 -9.71 6.31 -6.70
N VAL A 160 -8.60 6.15 -7.43
CA VAL A 160 -8.25 4.89 -8.11
C VAL A 160 -7.79 3.87 -7.05
N LYS A 161 -8.39 2.68 -7.07
CA LYS A 161 -8.09 1.56 -6.20
C LYS A 161 -7.52 0.42 -7.04
N LEU A 162 -6.27 0.05 -6.72
CA LEU A 162 -5.52 -1.01 -7.38
C LEU A 162 -5.46 -2.24 -6.46
N VAL A 163 -6.40 -3.16 -6.65
CA VAL A 163 -6.63 -4.31 -5.75
C VAL A 163 -6.02 -5.56 -6.34
N ALA A 164 -5.01 -6.12 -5.68
CA ALA A 164 -4.40 -7.37 -6.10
C ALA A 164 -5.25 -8.55 -5.64
N HIS A 165 -5.57 -9.46 -6.57
CA HIS A 165 -6.31 -10.69 -6.31
C HIS A 165 -5.47 -11.92 -6.63
N ARG A 166 -5.79 -13.03 -5.96
CA ARG A 166 -5.26 -14.35 -6.24
C ARG A 166 -6.35 -15.18 -6.90
N LEU A 167 -6.08 -15.67 -8.10
CA LEU A 167 -6.89 -16.69 -8.74
C LEU A 167 -6.23 -18.05 -8.56
N THR A 168 -7.05 -19.04 -8.26
CA THR A 168 -6.57 -20.39 -7.98
C THR A 168 -7.43 -21.41 -8.70
N SER A 169 -6.76 -22.41 -9.28
CA SER A 169 -7.39 -23.50 -9.99
C SER A 169 -8.24 -24.37 -9.04
N LEU A 170 -9.35 -24.89 -9.53
CA LEU A 170 -10.20 -25.84 -8.81
C LEU A 170 -9.48 -27.16 -8.48
N ALA A 171 -8.33 -27.43 -9.10
CA ALA A 171 -7.39 -28.47 -8.68
C ALA A 171 -7.00 -28.34 -7.19
N LEU A 172 -6.94 -27.11 -6.67
CA LEU A 172 -6.59 -26.80 -5.29
C LEU A 172 -7.80 -26.52 -4.39
N LYS A 173 -9.03 -26.85 -4.82
CA LYS A 173 -10.26 -26.54 -4.05
C LYS A 173 -10.26 -27.07 -2.61
N LYS A 174 -9.58 -28.18 -2.36
CA LYS A 174 -9.44 -28.79 -1.02
C LYS A 174 -8.57 -27.96 -0.06
N GLN A 175 -7.73 -27.08 -0.60
CA GLN A 175 -6.85 -26.19 0.16
C GLN A 175 -7.47 -24.80 0.38
N MET A 176 -8.70 -24.57 -0.12
CA MET A 176 -9.41 -23.30 0.03
C MET A 176 -10.42 -23.39 1.18
N LYS A 177 -10.49 -22.34 1.99
CA LYS A 177 -11.48 -22.21 3.07
C LYS A 177 -12.67 -21.36 2.63
N PHE A 178 -13.88 -21.94 2.58
CA PHE A 178 -15.11 -21.23 2.25
C PHE A 178 -15.90 -20.92 3.53
N GLU A 179 -16.27 -19.65 3.72
CA GLU A 179 -17.05 -19.19 4.88
C GLU A 179 -18.47 -18.86 4.43
N LYS A 180 -18.84 -17.57 4.39
CA LYS A 180 -20.20 -17.11 4.03
C LYS A 180 -20.60 -17.43 2.58
N ARG A 181 -19.66 -17.32 1.64
CA ARG A 181 -19.89 -17.58 0.20
C ARG A 181 -19.45 -19.00 -0.14
N LYS A 182 -20.34 -19.78 -0.76
CA LYS A 182 -20.05 -21.17 -1.14
C LYS A 182 -19.31 -21.23 -2.47
N LEU A 183 -18.60 -22.33 -2.73
CA LEU A 183 -17.84 -22.55 -3.98
C LEU A 183 -18.68 -22.29 -5.24
N GLN A 184 -19.89 -22.83 -5.28
CA GLN A 184 -20.83 -22.69 -6.40
C GLN A 184 -21.22 -21.23 -6.71
N ASP A 185 -21.07 -20.33 -5.73
CA ASP A 185 -21.42 -18.92 -5.89
C ASP A 185 -20.27 -18.12 -6.52
N PHE A 186 -19.08 -18.71 -6.72
CA PHE A 186 -17.95 -18.06 -7.38
C PHE A 186 -18.03 -18.22 -8.90
N PRO A 187 -17.94 -17.12 -9.67
CA PRO A 187 -17.71 -17.19 -11.09
C PRO A 187 -16.43 -17.96 -11.39
N GLN A 188 -16.49 -18.84 -12.39
CA GLN A 188 -15.36 -19.65 -12.84
C GLN A 188 -14.79 -19.08 -14.15
N TYR A 189 -13.47 -19.21 -14.30
CA TYR A 189 -12.72 -18.67 -15.42
C TYR A 189 -11.80 -19.73 -16.02
N GLU A 190 -11.66 -19.75 -17.33
CA GLU A 190 -10.69 -20.55 -18.07
C GLU A 190 -9.57 -19.64 -18.59
N PHE A 191 -8.33 -20.14 -18.61
CA PHE A 191 -7.21 -19.40 -19.16
C PHE A 191 -7.15 -19.59 -20.68
N SER A 192 -7.11 -18.48 -21.41
CA SER A 192 -6.92 -18.47 -22.85
C SER A 192 -5.44 -18.31 -23.16
N TYR A 193 -4.84 -19.38 -23.68
CA TYR A 193 -3.41 -19.42 -23.99
C TYR A 193 -3.01 -18.52 -25.16
N ASN A 194 -3.94 -18.20 -26.07
CA ASN A 194 -3.61 -17.44 -27.28
C ASN A 194 -3.31 -15.95 -27.02
N ASN A 195 -3.84 -15.40 -25.93
CA ASN A 195 -3.71 -13.98 -25.57
C ASN A 195 -3.37 -13.79 -24.08
N ASN A 196 -2.98 -14.87 -23.40
CA ASN A 196 -2.66 -14.88 -21.97
C ASN A 196 -3.73 -14.20 -21.08
N THR A 197 -5.02 -14.34 -21.42
CA THR A 197 -6.13 -13.74 -20.66
C THR A 197 -7.05 -14.78 -20.03
N LEU A 198 -8.05 -14.33 -19.27
CA LEU A 198 -9.11 -15.19 -18.76
C LEU A 198 -10.40 -15.05 -19.55
N LYS A 199 -11.15 -16.13 -19.68
CA LYS A 199 -12.54 -16.08 -20.18
C LYS A 199 -13.46 -16.64 -19.10
N ARG A 200 -14.67 -16.10 -18.97
CA ARG A 200 -15.67 -16.72 -18.10
C ARG A 200 -16.10 -18.07 -18.69
N VAL A 201 -16.23 -19.06 -17.82
CA VAL A 201 -16.62 -20.43 -18.16
C VAL A 201 -18.13 -20.50 -18.46
N SER A 202 -18.50 -21.14 -19.57
CA SER A 202 -19.89 -21.47 -19.90
C SER A 202 -20.45 -22.56 -18.98
N ASN A 203 -21.78 -22.68 -18.88
CA ASN A 203 -22.41 -23.69 -18.02
C ASN A 203 -21.94 -25.13 -18.32
N GLU A 204 -21.66 -25.46 -19.57
CA GLU A 204 -21.21 -26.79 -20.00
C GLU A 204 -19.79 -27.15 -19.50
N ASN A 205 -18.97 -26.13 -19.24
CA ASN A 205 -17.57 -26.28 -18.85
C ASN A 205 -17.32 -25.99 -17.37
N LYS A 206 -18.38 -25.81 -16.58
CA LYS A 206 -18.28 -25.57 -15.14
C LYS A 206 -17.64 -26.76 -14.41
N ASP A 207 -17.01 -26.44 -13.28
CA ASP A 207 -16.40 -27.38 -12.33
C ASP A 207 -15.25 -28.23 -12.87
N ARG A 208 -14.73 -27.90 -14.06
CA ARG A 208 -13.49 -28.49 -14.59
C ARG A 208 -12.33 -28.17 -13.66
N ARG A 209 -11.42 -29.14 -13.53
CA ARG A 209 -10.28 -29.06 -12.60
C ARG A 209 -9.41 -27.84 -12.88
N GLU A 210 -9.27 -27.47 -14.14
CA GLU A 210 -8.42 -26.39 -14.65
C GLU A 210 -9.02 -25.00 -14.41
N ASN A 211 -10.34 -24.90 -14.15
CA ASN A 211 -11.02 -23.63 -13.97
C ASN A 211 -10.48 -22.86 -12.76
N PHE A 212 -10.43 -21.54 -12.86
CA PHE A 212 -10.01 -20.64 -11.81
C PHE A 212 -11.18 -19.95 -11.14
N ILE A 213 -11.03 -19.65 -9.85
CA ILE A 213 -11.89 -18.72 -9.12
C ILE A 213 -11.03 -17.68 -8.41
N ILE A 214 -11.59 -16.49 -8.15
CA ILE A 214 -10.94 -15.44 -7.35
C ILE A 214 -11.07 -15.82 -5.87
N LYS A 215 -10.27 -16.79 -5.45
CA LYS A 215 -10.19 -17.30 -4.08
C LYS A 215 -8.80 -17.92 -3.86
N PRO A 216 -7.95 -17.32 -3.00
CA PRO A 216 -6.68 -17.95 -2.64
C PRO A 216 -6.90 -19.24 -1.85
N VAL A 217 -5.87 -20.10 -1.85
CA VAL A 217 -5.73 -21.14 -0.82
C VAL A 217 -5.65 -20.51 0.57
N ASP A 218 -5.96 -21.28 1.60
CA ASP A 218 -5.99 -20.75 2.96
C ASP A 218 -4.62 -20.20 3.38
N GLY A 219 -4.61 -19.04 4.04
CA GLY A 219 -3.39 -18.30 4.42
C GLY A 219 -2.71 -17.49 3.31
N GLU A 220 -3.01 -17.72 2.02
CA GLU A 220 -2.47 -16.92 0.92
C GLU A 220 -3.29 -15.65 0.63
N ARG A 221 -2.64 -14.66 0.00
CA ARG A 221 -3.27 -13.43 -0.48
C ARG A 221 -2.65 -12.99 -1.81
N GLY A 222 -3.42 -12.27 -2.63
CA GLY A 222 -2.87 -11.58 -3.80
C GLY A 222 -1.94 -10.46 -3.37
N SER A 223 -0.77 -10.33 -4.00
CA SER A 223 0.22 -9.32 -3.66
C SER A 223 1.04 -8.94 -4.88
N ILE A 224 0.74 -7.76 -5.44
CA ILE A 224 1.48 -7.14 -6.53
C ILE A 224 2.20 -5.92 -5.95
N THR A 225 3.51 -5.85 -6.17
CA THR A 225 4.37 -4.73 -5.76
C THR A 225 3.82 -3.41 -6.28
N PHE A 226 3.82 -2.38 -5.43
CA PHE A 226 3.23 -1.07 -5.79
C PHE A 226 4.03 -0.38 -6.89
N PHE A 227 5.34 -0.23 -6.72
CA PHE A 227 6.22 0.38 -7.69
C PHE A 227 7.63 -0.21 -7.61
N ASP A 228 8.23 -0.49 -8.76
CA ASP A 228 9.63 -0.88 -8.88
C ASP A 228 10.19 -0.23 -10.13
N PHE A 229 11.35 0.40 -10.01
CA PHE A 229 11.99 1.14 -11.09
C PHE A 229 13.41 0.65 -11.35
N THR A 230 13.67 -0.64 -11.13
CA THR A 230 14.93 -1.32 -11.46
C THR A 230 15.17 -1.33 -12.97
N ASP A 231 14.15 -1.72 -13.74
CA ASP A 231 14.11 -1.76 -15.20
C ASP A 231 12.64 -1.73 -15.67
N TYR A 232 12.43 -1.60 -16.99
CA TYR A 232 11.08 -1.50 -17.56
C TYR A 232 10.26 -2.79 -17.41
N GLU A 233 10.89 -3.97 -17.53
CA GLU A 233 10.20 -5.25 -17.43
C GLU A 233 9.61 -5.43 -16.02
N THR A 234 10.42 -5.18 -15.00
CA THR A 234 10.00 -5.19 -13.59
C THR A 234 8.95 -4.12 -13.31
N PHE A 235 9.16 -2.90 -13.82
CA PHE A 235 8.19 -1.79 -13.69
C PHE A 235 6.82 -2.16 -14.26
N SER A 236 6.78 -2.72 -15.48
CA SER A 236 5.55 -3.10 -16.20
C SER A 236 4.71 -4.14 -15.44
N CYS A 237 5.33 -4.88 -14.52
CA CYS A 237 4.70 -5.88 -13.66
C CYS A 237 4.30 -5.33 -12.27
N THR A 238 4.40 -4.02 -12.04
CA THR A 238 3.96 -3.35 -10.80
C THR A 238 2.58 -2.72 -10.96
N LYS A 239 1.96 -2.31 -9.85
CA LYS A 239 0.68 -1.58 -9.89
C LYS A 239 0.77 -0.28 -10.70
N MET A 240 1.87 0.47 -10.56
CA MET A 240 2.09 1.71 -11.30
C MET A 240 2.40 1.46 -12.78
N GLY A 241 3.12 0.40 -13.13
CA GLY A 241 3.34 0.02 -14.54
C GLY A 241 2.04 -0.38 -15.24
N VAL A 242 1.18 -1.13 -14.55
CA VAL A 242 -0.15 -1.48 -15.08
C VAL A 242 -1.01 -0.23 -15.26
N LEU A 243 -0.98 0.71 -14.30
CA LEU A 243 -1.69 1.97 -14.41
C LEU A 243 -1.17 2.84 -15.57
N TYR A 244 0.15 2.87 -15.79
CA TYR A 244 0.79 3.51 -16.94
C TYR A 244 0.23 2.98 -18.27
N ASP A 245 0.22 1.66 -18.44
CA ASP A 245 -0.28 1.04 -19.67
C ASP A 245 -1.78 1.29 -19.90
N ILE A 246 -2.60 1.19 -18.84
CA ILE A 246 -4.05 1.42 -18.92
C ILE A 246 -4.38 2.85 -19.31
N LEU A 247 -3.70 3.84 -18.71
CA LEU A 247 -4.01 5.23 -19.01
C LEU A 247 -3.55 5.64 -20.41
N ASN A 248 -2.43 5.08 -20.90
CA ASN A 248 -2.03 5.25 -22.29
C ASN A 248 -3.06 4.63 -23.24
N ALA A 249 -3.53 3.41 -22.97
CA ALA A 249 -4.57 2.76 -23.76
C ALA A 249 -5.90 3.54 -23.74
N LEU A 250 -6.30 4.07 -22.57
CA LEU A 250 -7.48 4.93 -22.43
C LEU A 250 -7.35 6.21 -23.27
N HIS A 251 -6.17 6.83 -23.26
CA HIS A 251 -5.90 8.01 -24.07
C HIS A 251 -6.00 7.70 -25.56
N ASP A 252 -5.34 6.64 -26.01
CA ASP A 252 -5.26 6.26 -27.41
C ASP A 252 -6.63 5.84 -27.97
N GLU A 253 -7.41 5.05 -27.23
CA GLU A 253 -8.71 4.53 -27.69
C GLU A 253 -9.86 5.53 -27.47
N PHE A 254 -9.85 6.26 -26.35
CA PHE A 254 -11.00 7.05 -25.89
C PHE A 254 -10.70 8.54 -25.65
N GLY A 255 -9.54 9.06 -26.06
CA GLY A 255 -9.14 10.45 -25.83
C GLY A 255 -10.05 11.53 -26.45
N LYS A 256 -10.91 11.16 -27.41
CA LYS A 256 -11.97 12.03 -27.95
C LYS A 256 -13.21 12.16 -27.06
N TYR A 257 -13.33 11.32 -26.03
CA TYR A 257 -14.48 11.23 -25.13
C TYR A 257 -14.13 11.59 -23.70
N ILE A 258 -12.99 11.09 -23.21
CA ILE A 258 -12.57 11.22 -21.82
C ILE A 258 -11.10 11.62 -21.75
N ARG A 259 -10.79 12.54 -20.85
CA ARG A 259 -9.42 12.86 -20.44
C ARG A 259 -9.34 12.70 -18.93
N VAL A 260 -8.29 12.03 -18.47
CA VAL A 260 -8.06 11.81 -17.05
C VAL A 260 -6.69 12.33 -16.65
N LYS A 261 -6.61 12.90 -15.46
CA LYS A 261 -5.36 13.32 -14.82
C LYS A 261 -5.43 13.02 -13.33
N PHE A 262 -4.27 12.89 -12.69
CA PHE A 262 -4.20 12.77 -11.25
C PHE A 262 -3.97 14.12 -10.59
N LYS A 263 -4.65 14.33 -9.45
CA LYS A 263 -4.50 15.56 -8.69
C LYS A 263 -3.13 15.63 -8.04
N GLN A 264 -2.51 16.79 -8.15
CA GLN A 264 -1.21 17.12 -7.56
C GLN A 264 -1.42 18.11 -6.42
N TYR A 265 -0.66 17.92 -5.35
CA TYR A 265 -0.64 18.80 -4.19
C TYR A 265 0.77 19.38 -4.02
N SER A 266 0.85 20.68 -3.76
CA SER A 266 2.11 21.29 -3.34
C SER A 266 2.40 20.88 -1.92
N ILE A 267 3.65 20.50 -1.63
CA ILE A 267 4.05 20.10 -0.28
C ILE A 267 4.59 21.32 0.45
N ASP A 268 3.97 21.68 1.57
CA ASP A 268 4.36 22.85 2.38
C ASP A 268 5.51 22.53 3.33
N GLU A 269 5.58 21.29 3.83
CA GLU A 269 6.65 20.85 4.71
C GLU A 269 7.08 19.41 4.42
N VAL A 270 8.39 19.17 4.46
CA VAL A 270 8.98 17.84 4.40
C VAL A 270 9.94 17.66 5.57
N LEU A 271 9.72 16.63 6.38
CA LEU A 271 10.66 16.23 7.43
C LEU A 271 11.48 15.04 6.90
N GLU A 272 12.68 15.32 6.41
CA GLU A 272 13.60 14.31 5.89
C GLU A 272 14.40 13.65 7.02
N TYR A 273 14.55 12.33 6.95
CA TYR A 273 15.30 11.58 7.96
C TYR A 273 16.49 10.83 7.36
N LYS A 274 17.55 10.72 8.14
CA LYS A 274 18.68 9.83 7.85
C LYS A 274 18.58 8.59 8.73
N ARG A 275 18.76 7.41 8.15
CA ARG A 275 18.65 6.14 8.88
C ARG A 275 19.49 6.12 10.16
N ALA A 276 20.74 6.60 10.11
CA ALA A 276 21.61 6.66 11.29
C ALA A 276 21.02 7.45 12.47
N SER A 277 20.28 8.53 12.21
CA SER A 277 19.64 9.32 13.29
C SER A 277 18.45 8.60 13.92
N LEU A 278 17.77 7.74 13.16
CA LEU A 278 16.61 6.97 13.63
C LEU A 278 17.01 5.76 14.46
N GLU A 279 18.27 5.31 14.37
CA GLU A 279 18.78 4.15 15.09
C GLU A 279 19.26 4.46 16.52
N LEU A 280 19.22 5.74 16.95
CA LEU A 280 19.71 6.16 18.29
C LEU A 280 18.96 5.50 19.46
N TYR A 281 17.69 5.11 19.27
CA TYR A 281 16.94 4.36 20.28
C TYR A 281 17.57 3.00 20.60
N LYS A 282 18.42 2.46 19.70
CA LYS A 282 19.10 1.18 19.92
C LYS A 282 20.01 1.19 21.13
N ASP A 283 20.65 2.33 21.39
CA ASP A 283 21.49 2.50 22.56
C ASP A 283 20.67 2.55 23.86
N ILE A 284 19.46 3.11 23.80
CA ILE A 284 18.54 3.16 24.95
C ILE A 284 18.05 1.75 25.27
N VAL A 285 17.59 1.01 24.26
CA VAL A 285 17.18 -0.41 24.42
C VAL A 285 18.33 -1.23 25.01
N LYS A 286 19.56 -1.04 24.50
CA LYS A 286 20.75 -1.71 25.02
C LYS A 286 20.96 -1.42 26.51
N LYS A 287 20.97 -0.14 26.91
CA LYS A 287 21.15 0.25 28.32
C LYS A 287 20.07 -0.36 29.22
N GLU A 288 18.83 -0.34 28.76
CA GLU A 288 17.69 -0.86 29.53
C GLU A 288 17.78 -2.38 29.73
N VAL A 289 18.11 -3.12 28.66
CA VAL A 289 18.32 -4.57 28.72
C VAL A 289 19.48 -4.94 29.66
N LEU A 290 20.59 -4.19 29.65
CA LEU A 290 21.73 -4.41 30.55
C LEU A 290 21.38 -4.14 32.01
N ASN A 291 20.59 -3.10 32.28
CA ASN A 291 20.17 -2.71 33.62
C ASN A 291 19.17 -3.69 34.23
N SER A 292 18.14 -4.06 33.48
CA SER A 292 17.04 -4.91 33.98
C SER A 292 17.32 -6.40 33.85
N GLY A 293 18.09 -6.82 32.84
CA GLY A 293 18.26 -8.22 32.46
C GLY A 293 16.99 -8.83 31.83
N ILE A 294 17.15 -10.00 31.23
CA ILE A 294 16.08 -10.73 30.53
C ILE A 294 15.80 -12.05 31.24
N ASN A 295 14.53 -12.36 31.40
CA ASN A 295 14.03 -13.65 31.88
C ASN A 295 13.20 -14.30 30.77
N ILE A 296 13.68 -15.41 30.22
CA ILE A 296 13.00 -16.16 29.19
C ILE A 296 12.20 -17.27 29.88
N VAL A 297 10.89 -17.24 29.71
CA VAL A 297 9.94 -18.13 30.38
C VAL A 297 9.42 -19.15 29.39
N ASP A 298 9.76 -20.42 29.63
CA ASP A 298 9.17 -21.55 28.92
C ASP A 298 7.80 -21.86 29.52
N ALA A 299 6.72 -21.61 28.77
CA ALA A 299 5.36 -22.04 29.14
C ALA A 299 4.84 -23.17 28.23
N VAL A 300 5.66 -23.68 27.31
CA VAL A 300 5.33 -24.78 26.40
C VAL A 300 5.77 -26.11 27.01
N HIS A 301 6.88 -26.13 27.74
CA HIS A 301 7.37 -27.28 28.51
C HIS A 301 7.63 -28.55 27.68
N THR A 302 8.19 -28.39 26.49
CA THR A 302 8.60 -29.50 25.62
C THR A 302 10.04 -29.91 25.87
N GLU A 303 10.42 -31.12 25.46
CA GLU A 303 11.82 -31.59 25.57
C GLU A 303 12.81 -30.74 24.76
N THR A 304 12.34 -30.08 23.69
CA THR A 304 13.17 -29.26 22.79
C THR A 304 13.10 -27.75 23.06
N SER A 305 12.24 -27.30 23.98
CA SER A 305 12.08 -25.85 24.24
C SER A 305 13.27 -25.26 24.97
N GLU A 306 13.95 -26.02 25.83
CA GLU A 306 15.09 -25.52 26.58
C GLU A 306 16.25 -25.09 25.65
N ASP A 307 16.66 -25.97 24.73
CA ASP A 307 17.70 -25.67 23.74
C ASP A 307 17.31 -24.48 22.85
N TYR A 308 16.07 -24.46 22.36
CA TYR A 308 15.58 -23.34 21.54
C TYR A 308 15.62 -22.01 22.31
N LEU A 309 15.23 -21.98 23.58
CA LEU A 309 15.22 -20.75 24.38
C LEU A 309 16.64 -20.33 24.78
N GLN A 310 17.58 -21.27 24.86
CA GLN A 310 19.00 -20.95 24.95
C GLN A 310 19.48 -20.28 23.66
N ASP A 311 19.08 -20.74 22.48
CA ASP A 311 19.38 -20.06 21.20
C ASP A 311 18.79 -18.64 21.15
N VAL A 312 17.60 -18.42 21.73
CA VAL A 312 17.03 -17.08 21.88
C VAL A 312 17.90 -16.20 22.78
N ALA A 313 18.35 -16.73 23.92
CA ALA A 313 19.26 -16.01 24.83
C ALA A 313 20.58 -15.64 24.15
N ASP A 314 21.14 -16.55 23.35
CA ASP A 314 22.36 -16.33 22.58
C ASP A 314 22.14 -15.30 21.47
N GLY A 315 20.98 -15.33 20.81
CA GLY A 315 20.55 -14.32 19.85
C GLY A 315 20.46 -12.92 20.47
N ILE A 316 19.97 -12.79 21.71
CA ILE A 316 19.96 -11.54 22.46
C ILE A 316 21.40 -11.09 22.77
N ASN A 317 22.23 -12.00 23.30
CA ASN A 317 23.63 -11.71 23.65
C ASN A 317 24.47 -11.31 22.43
N LYS A 318 24.16 -11.85 21.25
CA LYS A 318 24.80 -11.44 19.99
C LYS A 318 24.51 -10.00 19.61
N ILE A 319 23.31 -9.50 19.91
CA ILE A 319 22.91 -8.12 19.61
C ILE A 319 23.37 -7.16 20.71
N ILE A 320 23.22 -7.56 21.97
CA ILE A 320 23.65 -6.82 23.15
C ILE A 320 24.59 -7.70 23.96
N PRO A 321 25.90 -7.58 23.73
CA PRO A 321 26.89 -8.26 24.55
C PRO A 321 26.69 -7.95 26.03
N GLU A 322 26.87 -8.96 26.89
CA GLU A 322 26.73 -8.88 28.36
C GLU A 322 25.28 -8.81 28.89
N ALA A 323 24.27 -9.05 28.04
CA ALA A 323 22.90 -9.17 28.49
C ALA A 323 22.72 -10.34 29.48
N LYS A 324 22.22 -10.03 30.69
CA LYS A 324 21.97 -11.04 31.74
C LYS A 324 20.67 -11.81 31.46
N CYS A 325 20.73 -12.77 30.56
CA CYS A 325 19.64 -13.67 30.21
C CYS A 325 19.56 -14.86 31.21
N SER A 326 18.35 -15.24 31.59
CA SER A 326 18.09 -16.48 32.33
C SER A 326 16.90 -17.20 31.70
N VAL A 327 16.99 -18.52 31.55
CA VAL A 327 15.87 -19.36 31.12
C VAL A 327 15.22 -19.99 32.37
N GLY A 328 13.90 -19.97 32.45
CA GLY A 328 13.17 -20.52 33.58
C GLY A 328 11.70 -20.76 33.27
N LYS A 329 10.93 -21.14 34.31
CA LYS A 329 9.50 -21.46 34.19
C LYS A 329 8.57 -20.42 34.83
N ARG A 330 9.14 -19.37 35.44
CA ARG A 330 8.38 -18.37 36.19
C ARG A 330 8.73 -16.96 35.75
N LEU A 331 7.72 -16.09 35.75
CA LEU A 331 7.90 -14.66 35.52
C LEU A 331 8.69 -14.00 36.67
N SER A 332 9.47 -12.98 36.33
CA SER A 332 10.27 -12.19 37.26
C SER A 332 9.74 -10.76 37.32
N LYS A 333 9.49 -10.26 38.54
CA LYS A 333 9.12 -8.86 38.77
C LYS A 333 10.29 -7.89 38.60
N LYS A 334 11.53 -8.39 38.62
CA LYS A 334 12.77 -7.57 38.55
C LYS A 334 13.38 -7.50 37.15
N LYS A 335 13.01 -8.43 36.26
CA LYS A 335 13.57 -8.55 34.92
C LYS A 335 12.49 -8.31 33.87
N LEU A 336 12.91 -8.02 32.65
CA LEU A 336 12.04 -8.02 31.47
C LEU A 336 11.77 -9.48 31.05
N ASN A 337 10.51 -9.86 30.81
CA ASN A 337 10.14 -11.25 30.58
C ASN A 337 9.80 -11.53 29.11
N VAL A 338 10.45 -12.52 28.51
CA VAL A 338 10.08 -13.08 27.20
C VAL A 338 9.38 -14.41 27.45
N ARG A 339 8.07 -14.49 27.20
CA ARG A 339 7.29 -15.72 27.45
C ARG A 339 7.07 -16.48 26.14
N TYR A 340 7.47 -17.75 26.13
CA TYR A 340 7.33 -18.66 25.00
C TYR A 340 6.05 -19.48 25.13
N ILE A 341 5.15 -19.37 24.15
CA ILE A 341 3.80 -19.96 24.11
C ILE A 341 3.45 -20.42 22.68
N HIS A 342 2.29 -21.02 22.46
CA HIS A 342 1.74 -21.25 21.11
C HIS A 342 0.91 -20.06 20.61
N ASP A 343 0.58 -20.01 19.32
CA ASP A 343 -0.41 -19.08 18.77
C ASP A 343 -1.81 -19.29 19.35
N LYS A 344 -2.67 -18.25 19.33
CA LYS A 344 -4.03 -18.29 19.90
C LYS A 344 -4.88 -19.46 19.38
N SER A 345 -4.73 -19.84 18.11
CA SER A 345 -5.49 -20.93 17.49
C SER A 345 -5.21 -22.29 18.13
N PHE A 346 -4.01 -22.50 18.66
CA PHE A 346 -3.64 -23.74 19.34
C PHE A 346 -4.48 -23.96 20.61
N TYR A 347 -4.83 -22.88 21.32
CA TYR A 347 -5.59 -22.92 22.57
C TYR A 347 -7.10 -22.81 22.38
N SER A 348 -7.61 -22.80 21.14
CA SER A 348 -9.04 -22.56 20.88
C SER A 348 -10.00 -23.57 21.52
N ASP A 349 -9.53 -24.81 21.71
CA ASP A 349 -10.27 -25.89 22.39
C ASP A 349 -9.72 -26.17 23.82
N SER A 350 -8.84 -25.31 24.34
CA SER A 350 -8.22 -25.44 25.67
C SER A 350 -8.95 -24.59 26.71
N GLU A 351 -9.11 -25.11 27.93
CA GLU A 351 -9.61 -24.33 29.07
C GLU A 351 -8.58 -23.30 29.58
N VAL A 352 -7.30 -23.49 29.25
CA VAL A 352 -6.19 -22.61 29.64
C VAL A 352 -5.58 -21.99 28.40
N ASP A 353 -5.68 -20.67 28.28
CA ASP A 353 -5.03 -19.87 27.24
C ASP A 353 -4.04 -18.88 27.88
N PRO A 354 -2.72 -19.13 27.77
CA PRO A 354 -1.68 -18.22 28.24
C PRO A 354 -1.75 -16.80 27.69
N HIS A 355 -2.49 -16.56 26.60
CA HIS A 355 -2.72 -15.21 26.06
C HIS A 355 -3.68 -14.39 26.92
N GLN A 356 -4.51 -15.02 27.75
CA GLN A 356 -5.56 -14.42 28.59
C GLN A 356 -5.13 -14.28 30.06
N GLU A 357 -3.96 -14.78 30.45
CA GLU A 357 -3.49 -14.64 31.82
C GLU A 357 -3.13 -13.18 32.13
N SER A 358 -3.66 -12.66 33.25
CA SER A 358 -3.31 -11.33 33.75
C SER A 358 -1.85 -11.28 34.19
N MET A 359 -1.12 -10.26 33.71
CA MET A 359 0.31 -10.05 33.96
C MET A 359 0.60 -8.61 34.40
N GLU A 360 -0.32 -7.97 35.13
CA GLU A 360 -0.25 -6.54 35.46
C GLU A 360 1.07 -6.12 36.11
N ASP A 361 1.59 -6.97 36.99
CA ASP A 361 2.83 -6.79 37.76
C ASP A 361 4.12 -7.06 36.97
N TYR A 362 4.02 -7.52 35.72
CA TYR A 362 5.14 -8.01 34.95
C TYR A 362 5.27 -7.29 33.60
N VAL A 363 6.50 -6.97 33.21
CA VAL A 363 6.79 -6.56 31.84
C VAL A 363 7.01 -7.81 31.00
N VAL A 364 6.05 -8.13 30.13
CA VAL A 364 6.05 -9.39 29.37
C VAL A 364 5.84 -9.17 27.88
N GLN A 365 6.71 -9.78 27.07
CA GLN A 365 6.53 -9.93 25.62
C GLN A 365 6.39 -11.41 25.27
N HIS A 366 5.35 -11.76 24.51
CA HIS A 366 5.15 -13.12 24.03
C HIS A 366 5.94 -13.37 22.73
N ILE A 367 6.48 -14.58 22.62
CA ILE A 367 6.97 -15.17 21.38
C ILE A 367 6.26 -16.50 21.17
N THR A 368 5.98 -16.85 19.91
CA THR A 368 5.24 -18.09 19.60
C THR A 368 6.10 -19.12 18.89
N VAL A 369 5.86 -20.39 19.20
CA VAL A 369 6.54 -21.56 18.63
C VAL A 369 6.47 -21.53 17.10
N GLU A 370 5.32 -21.15 16.57
CA GLU A 370 5.00 -21.22 15.15
C GLU A 370 5.68 -20.11 14.34
N ASN A 371 5.84 -18.92 14.92
CA ASN A 371 6.18 -17.72 14.15
C ASN A 371 7.52 -17.08 14.51
N PHE A 372 8.08 -17.38 15.69
CA PHE A 372 9.30 -16.70 16.11
C PHE A 372 10.57 -17.32 15.50
N LYS A 373 11.34 -16.48 14.79
CA LYS A 373 12.59 -16.86 14.12
C LYS A 373 13.79 -16.19 14.80
N HIS A 374 14.37 -16.86 15.79
CA HIS A 374 15.48 -16.32 16.59
C HIS A 374 16.75 -16.03 15.77
N GLN A 375 16.92 -16.66 14.60
CA GLN A 375 18.06 -16.39 13.72
C GLN A 375 18.01 -15.00 13.08
N SER A 376 16.84 -14.35 13.07
CA SER A 376 16.67 -13.00 12.56
C SER A 376 16.98 -11.97 13.64
N SER A 377 18.09 -11.24 13.49
CA SER A 377 18.44 -10.16 14.41
C SER A 377 17.36 -9.09 14.51
N ALA A 378 16.62 -8.82 13.42
CA ALA A 378 15.49 -7.90 13.43
C ALA A 378 14.32 -8.41 14.30
N ALA A 379 14.04 -9.71 14.28
CA ALA A 379 12.98 -10.31 15.10
C ALA A 379 13.33 -10.26 16.59
N VAL A 380 14.56 -10.63 16.95
CA VAL A 380 15.05 -10.53 18.34
C VAL A 380 15.02 -9.08 18.81
N TYR A 381 15.53 -8.15 17.99
CA TYR A 381 15.56 -6.74 18.34
C TYR A 381 14.14 -6.14 18.48
N ASN A 382 13.18 -6.61 17.67
CA ASN A 382 11.77 -6.23 17.79
C ASN A 382 11.18 -6.64 19.16
N ILE A 383 11.57 -7.77 19.73
CA ILE A 383 11.12 -8.14 21.10
C ILE A 383 11.67 -7.17 22.13
N LEU A 384 12.96 -6.85 22.04
CA LEU A 384 13.63 -6.01 23.02
C LEU A 384 13.04 -4.59 23.06
N LYS A 385 12.76 -3.98 21.89
CA LYS A 385 12.11 -2.67 21.87
C LYS A 385 10.68 -2.70 22.43
N GLU A 386 9.90 -3.76 22.16
CA GLU A 386 8.53 -3.89 22.68
C GLU A 386 8.52 -4.09 24.21
N LEU A 387 9.52 -4.79 24.76
CA LEU A 387 9.71 -4.88 26.22
C LEU A 387 9.96 -3.51 26.85
N VAL A 388 10.76 -2.64 26.22
CA VAL A 388 11.01 -1.29 26.72
C VAL A 388 9.72 -0.45 26.68
N ILE A 389 8.94 -0.50 25.59
CA ILE A 389 7.64 0.19 25.51
C ILE A 389 6.72 -0.26 26.65
N LYS A 390 6.65 -1.57 26.92
CA LYS A 390 5.82 -2.12 27.99
C LYS A 390 6.32 -1.73 29.38
N LYS A 391 7.64 -1.60 29.56
CA LYS A 391 8.23 -1.04 30.79
C LYS A 391 7.82 0.42 30.95
N ASP A 392 7.95 1.24 29.90
CA ASP A 392 7.58 2.65 29.91
C ASP A 392 6.10 2.86 30.26
N ILE A 393 5.21 1.97 29.78
CA ILE A 393 3.79 1.93 30.16
C ILE A 393 3.61 1.61 31.64
N ALA A 394 4.35 0.63 32.17
CA ALA A 394 4.28 0.28 33.59
C ALA A 394 4.81 1.39 34.50
N THR A 395 5.79 2.18 34.04
CA THR A 395 6.39 3.28 34.82
C THR A 395 5.78 4.65 34.54
N GLY A 396 4.94 4.78 33.51
CA GLY A 396 4.32 6.04 33.11
C GLY A 396 5.31 7.08 32.58
N LYS A 397 6.38 6.65 31.88
CA LYS A 397 7.37 7.58 31.31
C LYS A 397 8.00 7.03 30.04
N ILE A 398 8.00 7.85 28.98
CA ILE A 398 8.66 7.53 27.71
C ILE A 398 10.18 7.61 27.90
N THR A 399 10.89 6.53 27.58
CA THR A 399 12.36 6.47 27.70
C THR A 399 13.06 6.25 26.36
N LEU A 400 12.38 5.63 25.37
CA LEU A 400 12.95 5.33 24.04
C LEU A 400 13.36 6.56 23.23
N VAL A 401 12.84 7.72 23.57
CA VAL A 401 13.24 9.04 23.05
C VAL A 401 13.17 10.06 24.17
N ASP A 402 14.00 11.09 24.06
CA ASP A 402 13.94 12.23 24.97
C ASP A 402 12.81 13.18 24.53
N TRP A 403 11.66 13.07 25.21
CA TRP A 403 10.48 13.88 24.91
C TRP A 403 10.75 15.39 24.96
N SER A 404 11.66 15.83 25.84
CA SER A 404 11.97 17.25 26.02
C SER A 404 12.60 17.89 24.77
N GLN A 405 13.24 17.08 23.90
CA GLN A 405 13.83 17.55 22.64
C GLN A 405 12.81 18.04 21.62
N TYR A 406 11.54 17.63 21.75
CA TYR A 406 10.45 18.14 20.90
C TYR A 406 10.00 19.55 21.30
N GLY A 407 10.45 20.09 22.44
CA GLY A 407 10.23 21.48 22.84
C GLY A 407 8.81 21.79 23.35
N TYR A 408 8.02 20.78 23.71
CA TYR A 408 6.70 20.99 24.29
C TYR A 408 6.79 21.49 25.72
N LYS A 409 6.24 22.70 25.98
CA LYS A 409 6.31 23.36 27.29
C LYS A 409 5.15 23.03 28.23
N ALA A 410 4.15 22.34 27.73
CA ALA A 410 2.93 21.98 28.44
C ALA A 410 2.42 20.62 27.95
N ASP A 411 1.36 20.13 28.59
CA ASP A 411 0.82 18.81 28.34
C ASP A 411 0.21 18.68 26.93
N TRP A 412 0.35 17.50 26.35
CA TRP A 412 -0.31 17.09 25.11
C TRP A 412 -1.15 15.85 25.36
N LEU A 413 -2.34 15.83 24.77
CA LEU A 413 -3.30 14.74 24.92
C LEU A 413 -3.51 14.02 23.59
N PHE A 414 -3.47 12.69 23.64
CA PHE A 414 -3.70 11.80 22.51
C PHE A 414 -4.84 10.85 22.83
N GLY A 415 -5.81 10.69 21.92
CA GLY A 415 -7.01 9.90 22.15
C GLY A 415 -7.26 8.84 21.07
N VAL A 416 -7.72 7.66 21.48
CA VAL A 416 -8.22 6.58 20.59
C VAL A 416 -9.47 5.91 21.16
N VAL A 417 -10.17 5.15 20.32
CA VAL A 417 -11.30 4.31 20.74
C VAL A 417 -11.10 2.87 20.25
N LEU A 418 -11.43 1.89 21.09
CA LEU A 418 -11.51 0.48 20.73
C LEU A 418 -12.72 -0.14 21.45
N ASP A 419 -13.56 -0.85 20.69
CA ASP A 419 -14.74 -1.57 21.20
C ASP A 419 -15.62 -0.75 22.17
N GLY A 420 -15.82 0.53 21.85
CA GLY A 420 -16.63 1.47 22.62
C GLY A 420 -15.98 2.01 23.91
N THR A 421 -14.74 1.62 24.19
CA THR A 421 -13.92 2.19 25.28
C THR A 421 -12.94 3.22 24.72
N TYR A 422 -12.88 4.38 25.37
CA TYR A 422 -12.05 5.52 24.95
C TYR A 422 -10.81 5.59 25.82
N TYR A 423 -9.66 5.84 25.21
CA TYR A 423 -8.37 5.89 25.89
C TYR A 423 -7.70 7.21 25.59
N PHE A 424 -7.30 7.92 26.65
CA PHE A 424 -6.63 9.22 26.55
C PHE A 424 -5.29 9.17 27.26
N MET A 425 -4.22 9.51 26.55
CA MET A 425 -2.85 9.61 27.06
C MET A 425 -2.45 11.08 27.14
N THR A 426 -2.21 11.56 28.35
CA THR A 426 -1.68 12.91 28.62
C THR A 426 -0.20 12.81 28.90
N ILE A 427 0.63 13.50 28.11
CA ILE A 427 2.09 13.48 28.22
C ILE A 427 2.59 14.84 28.69
N HIS A 428 3.36 14.84 29.77
CA HIS A 428 3.96 16.02 30.39
C HIS A 428 5.27 16.44 29.69
N PRO A 429 5.75 17.68 29.89
CA PRO A 429 6.98 18.18 29.26
C PRO A 429 8.24 17.35 29.49
N ASP A 430 8.30 16.56 30.57
CA ASP A 430 9.44 15.70 30.91
C ASP A 430 9.33 14.27 30.34
N GLY A 431 8.28 13.99 29.56
CA GLY A 431 7.98 12.68 28.96
C GLY A 431 7.28 11.70 29.89
N SER A 432 6.99 12.07 31.15
CA SER A 432 6.06 11.31 31.98
C SER A 432 4.64 11.42 31.43
N PHE A 433 3.80 10.41 31.67
CA PHE A 433 2.45 10.38 31.12
C PHE A 433 1.48 9.61 32.02
N LYS A 434 0.19 9.89 31.80
CA LYS A 434 -0.93 9.15 32.37
C LYS A 434 -1.87 8.69 31.26
N ILE A 435 -2.38 7.47 31.36
CA ILE A 435 -3.43 6.96 30.46
C ILE A 435 -4.71 6.76 31.26
N GLU A 436 -5.84 7.21 30.70
CA GLU A 436 -7.17 7.05 31.28
C GLU A 436 -8.05 6.26 30.31
N ALA A 437 -8.66 5.18 30.80
CA ALA A 437 -9.66 4.39 30.07
C ALA A 437 -11.07 4.77 30.55
N LEU A 438 -11.93 5.17 29.62
CA LEU A 438 -13.24 5.73 29.91
C LEU A 438 -14.31 5.04 29.06
N LYS A 439 -15.46 4.78 29.67
CA LYS A 439 -16.70 4.43 28.97
C LYS A 439 -17.69 5.56 29.14
N ARG A 440 -18.51 5.81 28.11
CA ARG A 440 -19.59 6.79 28.21
C ARG A 440 -20.50 6.46 29.40
N ASN A 441 -20.78 7.46 30.20
CA ASN A 441 -21.71 7.36 31.31
C ASN A 441 -22.76 8.47 31.21
N LEU A 442 -24.02 8.09 31.01
CA LEU A 442 -25.15 9.01 30.83
C LEU A 442 -25.41 9.91 32.05
N PHE A 443 -24.83 9.59 33.21
CA PHE A 443 -25.09 10.28 34.47
C PHE A 443 -23.92 11.18 34.94
N THR A 444 -22.79 11.18 34.22
CA THR A 444 -21.62 12.00 34.55
C THR A 444 -21.08 12.66 33.28
N MET A 445 -21.25 13.99 33.16
CA MET A 445 -20.57 14.76 32.11
C MET A 445 -19.18 15.17 32.60
N THR A 446 -18.18 14.67 31.91
CA THR A 446 -16.77 15.05 32.01
C THR A 446 -16.37 15.87 30.78
N GLU A 447 -15.23 16.54 30.84
CA GLU A 447 -14.65 17.19 29.65
C GLU A 447 -14.36 16.19 28.52
N TYR A 448 -14.07 14.93 28.88
CA TYR A 448 -13.80 13.84 27.95
C TYR A 448 -15.00 13.44 27.09
N ASP A 449 -16.24 13.61 27.57
CA ASP A 449 -17.43 13.24 26.78
C ASP A 449 -17.50 14.00 25.46
N LYS A 450 -17.06 15.27 25.45
CA LYS A 450 -16.93 16.06 24.20
C LYS A 450 -15.92 15.44 23.24
N TYR A 451 -14.82 14.88 23.75
CA TYR A 451 -13.80 14.23 22.93
C TYR A 451 -14.28 12.89 22.38
N MET A 452 -15.14 12.19 23.13
CA MET A 452 -15.73 10.92 22.73
C MET A 452 -16.70 11.07 21.53
N ASP A 453 -17.33 12.24 21.37
CA ASP A 453 -18.23 12.52 20.23
C ASP A 453 -17.47 12.53 18.89
N TYR A 454 -16.20 12.95 18.89
CA TYR A 454 -15.37 13.06 17.69
C TYR A 454 -14.90 11.73 17.09
N PHE A 455 -15.27 10.59 17.67
CA PHE A 455 -15.01 9.27 17.10
C PHE A 455 -16.20 8.69 16.31
N GLY A 456 -17.33 9.42 16.22
CA GLY A 456 -18.43 9.06 15.31
C GLY A 456 -19.11 7.72 15.59
N LEU A 457 -19.09 7.26 16.85
CA LEU A 457 -19.74 6.00 17.24
C LEU A 457 -21.27 6.11 17.39
N ASN A 458 -21.80 7.34 17.51
CA ASN A 458 -23.23 7.60 17.60
C ASN A 458 -23.81 7.90 16.21
N GLU A 459 -25.03 7.43 15.91
CA GLU A 459 -25.67 7.59 14.58
C GLU A 459 -25.80 9.07 14.15
N GLU A 460 -25.99 10.00 15.08
CA GLU A 460 -26.16 11.44 14.79
C GLU A 460 -24.90 12.06 14.14
N ASN A 461 -23.70 11.69 14.61
CA ASN A 461 -22.43 12.32 14.19
C ASN A 461 -21.51 11.37 13.41
N LYS A 462 -22.02 10.17 13.06
CA LYS A 462 -21.26 9.10 12.41
C LYS A 462 -20.68 9.52 11.06
N ASN A 463 -21.39 10.36 10.32
CA ASN A 463 -20.93 10.85 9.03
C ASN A 463 -19.85 11.92 9.16
N ASP A 464 -19.99 12.84 10.12
CA ASP A 464 -19.06 13.97 10.31
C ASP A 464 -17.67 13.49 10.76
N TYR A 465 -17.64 12.45 11.60
CA TYR A 465 -16.41 11.88 12.17
C TYR A 465 -16.06 10.51 11.59
N ARG A 466 -16.60 10.20 10.41
CA ARG A 466 -16.28 8.95 9.71
C ARG A 466 -14.77 8.87 9.45
N GLY A 467 -14.18 7.72 9.80
CA GLY A 467 -12.77 7.44 9.53
C GLY A 467 -11.79 8.09 10.51
N VAL A 468 -12.25 8.73 11.60
CA VAL A 468 -11.36 9.22 12.65
C VAL A 468 -10.68 8.04 13.34
N ILE A 469 -9.35 8.03 13.31
CA ILE A 469 -8.50 6.99 13.91
C ILE A 469 -7.76 7.48 15.15
N GLY A 470 -7.76 8.78 15.41
CA GLY A 470 -7.07 9.36 16.55
C GLY A 470 -7.36 10.85 16.72
N LEU A 471 -7.17 11.32 17.94
CA LEU A 471 -7.34 12.71 18.35
C LEU A 471 -6.04 13.21 18.96
N VAL A 472 -5.69 14.47 18.68
CA VAL A 472 -4.57 15.19 19.31
C VAL A 472 -5.08 16.51 19.85
N LYS A 473 -4.74 16.84 21.09
CA LYS A 473 -5.07 18.11 21.73
C LYS A 473 -3.82 18.75 22.34
N ASP A 474 -3.64 20.05 22.09
CA ASP A 474 -2.59 20.84 22.74
C ASP A 474 -3.04 21.47 24.07
N ALA A 475 -2.11 22.16 24.72
CA ALA A 475 -2.33 22.86 25.97
C ALA A 475 -3.26 24.09 25.84
N GLU A 476 -3.38 24.68 24.65
CA GLU A 476 -4.31 25.79 24.38
C GLU A 476 -5.76 25.31 24.20
N GLY A 477 -5.97 24.00 24.10
CA GLY A 477 -7.29 23.40 23.89
C GLY A 477 -7.65 23.18 22.43
N ASN A 478 -6.74 23.42 21.50
CA ASN A 478 -6.95 23.11 20.08
C ASN A 478 -6.95 21.60 19.89
N ILE A 479 -7.96 21.10 19.16
CA ILE A 479 -8.14 19.67 18.88
C ILE A 479 -8.03 19.44 17.38
N ASN A 480 -7.20 18.48 17.00
CA ASN A 480 -7.06 18.00 15.62
C ASN A 480 -7.38 16.50 15.57
N LEU A 481 -8.21 16.12 14.62
CA LEU A 481 -8.62 14.74 14.35
C LEU A 481 -7.79 14.19 13.21
N ILE A 482 -7.31 12.96 13.34
CA ILE A 482 -6.62 12.22 12.28
C ILE A 482 -7.65 11.30 11.63
N LYS A 483 -7.87 11.47 10.33
CA LYS A 483 -8.80 10.68 9.52
C LYS A 483 -8.05 9.82 8.51
N ASP A 484 -8.43 8.55 8.44
CA ASP A 484 -8.00 7.66 7.36
C ASP A 484 -8.79 7.95 6.09
N THR A 485 -8.13 7.86 4.92
CA THR A 485 -8.76 8.15 3.63
C THR A 485 -8.44 7.04 2.63
N ASN A 486 -9.12 7.03 1.48
CA ASN A 486 -8.77 6.15 0.36
C ASN A 486 -7.63 6.71 -0.52
N MET A 487 -7.09 7.89 -0.16
CA MET A 487 -6.05 8.55 -0.93
C MET A 487 -4.67 7.97 -0.59
N TYR A 488 -3.82 7.79 -1.58
CA TYR A 488 -2.42 7.39 -1.42
C TYR A 488 -1.51 8.17 -2.35
N SER A 489 -0.27 8.37 -1.92
CA SER A 489 0.77 9.02 -2.71
C SER A 489 1.25 8.10 -3.83
N MET A 490 1.42 8.65 -5.02
CA MET A 490 1.98 7.97 -6.18
C MET A 490 3.30 8.64 -6.58
N PRO A 491 4.27 7.86 -7.07
CA PRO A 491 5.41 8.44 -7.76
C PRO A 491 4.94 9.10 -9.05
N ASP A 492 5.77 9.94 -9.68
CA ASP A 492 5.57 10.35 -11.06
C ASP A 492 5.88 9.18 -12.01
N TYR A 493 5.03 8.17 -11.92
CA TYR A 493 5.20 6.90 -12.60
C TYR A 493 5.10 7.04 -14.12
N THR A 494 4.46 8.09 -14.62
CA THR A 494 4.40 8.36 -16.06
C THR A 494 5.78 8.81 -16.56
N ALA A 495 6.37 9.84 -15.95
CA ALA A 495 7.69 10.31 -16.35
C ALA A 495 8.76 9.22 -16.14
N MET A 496 8.72 8.52 -15.00
CA MET A 496 9.65 7.41 -14.75
C MET A 496 9.42 6.24 -15.71
N GLY A 497 8.17 5.92 -16.02
CA GLY A 497 7.80 4.87 -16.99
C GLY A 497 8.34 5.18 -18.38
N ASP A 498 8.20 6.42 -18.85
CA ASP A 498 8.75 6.88 -20.14
C ASP A 498 10.28 6.78 -20.17
N VAL A 499 10.95 7.18 -19.09
CA VAL A 499 12.41 7.04 -18.96
C VAL A 499 12.83 5.57 -19.00
N LEU A 500 12.17 4.70 -18.25
CA LEU A 500 12.47 3.26 -18.22
C LEU A 500 12.22 2.61 -19.58
N LYS A 501 11.11 2.96 -20.25
CA LYS A 501 10.76 2.49 -21.59
C LYS A 501 11.79 2.94 -22.62
N ASN A 502 12.27 4.19 -22.53
CA ASN A 502 13.35 4.68 -23.37
C ASN A 502 14.66 3.93 -23.10
N VAL A 503 15.02 3.64 -21.85
CA VAL A 503 16.22 2.81 -21.56
C VAL A 503 16.08 1.40 -22.14
N ALA A 504 14.91 0.79 -22.00
CA ALA A 504 14.64 -0.57 -22.47
C ALA A 504 14.54 -0.68 -24.00
N SER A 505 14.32 0.42 -24.72
CA SER A 505 14.27 0.38 -26.19
C SER A 505 15.56 -0.16 -26.77
N GLU A 506 15.45 -1.02 -27.77
CA GLU A 506 16.62 -1.54 -28.46
C GLU A 506 17.36 -0.41 -29.18
N GLY A 507 18.68 -0.40 -29.06
CA GLY A 507 19.54 0.59 -29.72
C GLY A 507 20.92 0.01 -29.95
N ARG A 508 21.35 0.05 -31.22
CA ARG A 508 22.71 -0.26 -31.64
C ARG A 508 23.34 0.97 -32.24
N PHE A 509 24.53 1.29 -31.78
CA PHE A 509 25.24 2.51 -32.13
C PHE A 509 26.57 2.13 -32.78
N PRO A 510 26.84 2.57 -34.02
CA PRO A 510 28.17 2.45 -34.61
C PRO A 510 29.23 3.06 -33.69
N GLY A 511 30.39 2.41 -33.56
CA GLY A 511 31.48 2.90 -32.72
C GLY A 511 31.94 4.32 -33.07
N LYS A 512 31.84 4.72 -34.36
CA LYS A 512 32.06 6.11 -34.79
C LYS A 512 31.17 7.14 -34.09
N ASP A 513 29.90 6.80 -33.83
CA ASP A 513 28.93 7.69 -33.21
C ASP A 513 29.20 7.77 -31.70
N VAL A 514 29.54 6.63 -31.09
CA VAL A 514 29.99 6.56 -29.69
C VAL A 514 31.24 7.42 -29.49
N VAL A 515 32.28 7.26 -30.32
CA VAL A 515 33.50 8.10 -30.25
C VAL A 515 33.16 9.59 -30.39
N THR A 516 32.23 9.93 -31.29
CA THR A 516 31.79 11.32 -31.49
C THR A 516 31.14 11.86 -30.22
N TRP A 517 30.22 11.13 -29.59
CA TRP A 517 29.60 11.54 -28.33
C TRP A 517 30.65 11.75 -27.23
N LEU A 518 31.59 10.81 -27.07
CA LEU A 518 32.59 10.90 -25.99
C LEU A 518 33.56 12.07 -26.18
N ARG A 519 33.96 12.38 -27.42
CA ARG A 519 34.78 13.57 -27.69
C ARG A 519 34.03 14.85 -27.35
N LEU A 520 32.75 14.93 -27.71
CA LEU A 520 31.93 16.11 -27.38
C LEU A 520 31.68 16.25 -25.86
N VAL A 521 31.57 15.13 -25.14
CA VAL A 521 31.55 15.16 -23.66
C VAL A 521 32.86 15.71 -23.10
N MET A 522 34.01 15.30 -23.65
CA MET A 522 35.30 15.88 -23.25
C MET A 522 35.34 17.38 -23.52
N ASP A 523 34.91 17.83 -24.70
CA ASP A 523 34.95 19.25 -25.08
C ASP A 523 34.05 20.14 -24.20
N THR A 524 33.00 19.57 -23.60
CA THR A 524 31.99 20.32 -22.84
C THR A 524 32.10 20.20 -21.33
N THR A 525 32.78 19.18 -20.81
CA THR A 525 32.92 18.97 -19.36
C THR A 525 34.18 19.64 -18.80
N ASP A 526 34.08 20.24 -17.61
CA ASP A 526 35.22 20.77 -16.85
C ASP A 526 35.82 19.74 -15.87
N LYS A 527 35.22 18.54 -15.80
CA LYS A 527 35.56 17.52 -14.81
C LYS A 527 36.81 16.74 -15.23
N ILE A 528 37.95 17.07 -14.60
CA ILE A 528 39.27 16.42 -14.83
C ILE A 528 39.20 14.88 -14.78
N LYS A 529 38.41 14.31 -13.85
CA LYS A 529 38.25 12.85 -13.73
C LYS A 529 37.56 12.21 -14.95
N VAL A 530 36.64 12.95 -15.58
CA VAL A 530 35.92 12.50 -16.78
C VAL A 530 36.88 12.53 -17.97
N HIS A 531 37.60 13.64 -18.16
CA HIS A 531 38.67 13.76 -19.17
C HIS A 531 39.66 12.60 -19.13
N ALA A 532 40.25 12.34 -17.94
CA ALA A 532 41.25 11.29 -17.78
C ALA A 532 40.71 9.88 -18.11
N GLU A 533 39.44 9.61 -17.81
CA GLU A 533 38.82 8.32 -18.15
C GLU A 533 38.50 8.21 -19.65
N LEU A 534 38.01 9.29 -20.27
CA LEU A 534 37.68 9.33 -21.69
C LEU A 534 38.94 9.26 -22.59
N ASP A 535 40.04 9.90 -22.19
CA ASP A 535 41.35 9.81 -22.87
C ASP A 535 41.86 8.36 -22.99
N ILE A 536 41.57 7.53 -21.98
CA ILE A 536 41.95 6.11 -21.96
C ILE A 536 40.99 5.29 -22.82
N VAL A 537 39.69 5.57 -22.74
CA VAL A 537 38.66 4.74 -23.36
C VAL A 537 38.56 4.96 -24.87
N ILE A 538 38.53 6.22 -25.33
CA ILE A 538 38.24 6.57 -26.73
C ILE A 538 39.17 5.87 -27.74
N PRO A 539 40.51 5.78 -27.54
CA PRO A 539 41.40 5.15 -28.50
C PRO A 539 41.16 3.64 -28.72
N HIS A 540 40.45 2.99 -27.79
CA HIS A 540 40.21 1.55 -27.82
C HIS A 540 38.84 1.16 -28.39
N ILE A 541 38.04 2.13 -28.84
CA ILE A 541 36.73 1.88 -29.45
C ILE A 541 36.91 1.53 -30.94
N ASP A 542 36.38 0.40 -31.37
CA ASP A 542 36.33 0.02 -32.78
C ASP A 542 35.19 0.79 -33.46
N VAL A 543 35.56 1.73 -34.34
CA VAL A 543 34.61 2.60 -35.05
C VAL A 543 33.65 1.85 -35.97
N ASN A 544 33.99 0.62 -36.37
CA ASN A 544 33.17 -0.21 -37.26
C ASN A 544 32.29 -1.21 -36.51
N ALA A 545 32.51 -1.40 -35.20
CA ALA A 545 31.69 -2.28 -34.38
C ALA A 545 30.37 -1.62 -33.97
N GLU A 546 29.36 -2.44 -33.69
CA GLU A 546 28.10 -1.98 -33.09
C GLU A 546 28.14 -2.12 -31.57
N TYR A 547 27.70 -1.08 -30.88
CA TYR A 547 27.62 -1.03 -29.44
C TYR A 547 26.16 -0.93 -29.00
N THR A 548 25.75 -1.81 -28.09
CA THR A 548 24.49 -1.66 -27.35
C THR A 548 24.64 -0.59 -26.26
N LYS A 549 23.53 -0.11 -25.70
CA LYS A 549 23.54 0.76 -24.50
C LYS A 549 24.39 0.17 -23.37
N ALA A 550 24.26 -1.13 -23.11
CA ALA A 550 25.05 -1.84 -22.11
C ALA A 550 26.55 -1.86 -22.44
N ASN A 551 26.92 -2.03 -23.72
CA ASN A 551 28.32 -1.96 -24.12
C ASN A 551 28.91 -0.58 -23.88
N VAL A 552 28.20 0.49 -24.26
CA VAL A 552 28.65 1.88 -24.02
C VAL A 552 28.82 2.14 -22.52
N MET A 553 27.85 1.75 -21.69
CA MET A 553 27.94 1.92 -20.23
C MET A 553 29.02 1.07 -19.57
N GLY A 554 29.41 -0.04 -20.21
CA GLY A 554 30.49 -0.92 -19.79
C GLY A 554 31.90 -0.38 -20.08
N LEU A 555 32.03 0.64 -20.93
CA LEU A 555 33.32 1.26 -21.24
C LEU A 555 33.91 2.02 -20.04
N PHE A 556 33.06 2.49 -19.13
CA PHE A 556 33.45 3.34 -18.01
C PHE A 556 33.35 2.59 -16.68
N LYS A 557 34.27 2.87 -15.76
CA LYS A 557 34.21 2.45 -14.35
C LYS A 557 33.71 3.58 -13.46
N GLY A 558 34.03 4.84 -13.79
CA GLY A 558 33.67 6.02 -13.00
C GLY A 558 32.19 6.38 -13.10
N ILE A 559 31.50 6.44 -11.96
CA ILE A 559 30.08 6.83 -11.92
C ILE A 559 29.85 8.26 -12.44
N THR A 560 30.81 9.16 -12.19
CA THR A 560 30.75 10.55 -12.66
C THR A 560 30.79 10.62 -14.18
N THR A 561 31.71 9.89 -14.81
CA THR A 561 31.83 9.79 -16.28
C THR A 561 30.58 9.21 -16.89
N LYS A 562 30.06 8.12 -16.31
CA LYS A 562 28.79 7.53 -16.76
C LYS A 562 27.63 8.52 -16.75
N LYS A 563 27.48 9.29 -15.66
CA LYS A 563 26.43 10.32 -15.55
C LYS A 563 26.57 11.41 -16.61
N GLU A 564 27.79 11.90 -16.85
CA GLU A 564 28.05 12.92 -17.89
C GLU A 564 27.72 12.43 -19.29
N VAL A 565 28.18 11.22 -19.64
CA VAL A 565 27.92 10.62 -20.95
C VAL A 565 26.42 10.39 -21.16
N VAL A 566 25.72 9.83 -20.17
CA VAL A 566 24.27 9.62 -20.21
C VAL A 566 23.54 10.94 -20.45
N ARG A 567 23.87 11.98 -19.68
CA ARG A 567 23.25 13.31 -19.80
C ARG A 567 23.44 13.88 -21.20
N TYR A 568 24.69 13.93 -21.68
CA TYR A 568 25.02 14.50 -22.98
C TYR A 568 24.30 13.76 -24.12
N VAL A 569 24.36 12.42 -24.12
CA VAL A 569 23.73 11.62 -25.17
C VAL A 569 22.22 11.83 -25.17
N PHE A 570 21.58 11.85 -24.00
CA PHE A 570 20.14 12.11 -23.92
C PHE A 570 19.77 13.51 -24.43
N GLU A 571 20.45 14.56 -23.99
CA GLU A 571 20.16 15.94 -24.39
C GLU A 571 20.33 16.20 -25.89
N ASN A 572 21.28 15.51 -26.54
CA ASN A 572 21.59 15.74 -27.96
C ASN A 572 20.92 14.76 -28.93
N THR A 573 20.50 13.58 -28.45
CA THR A 573 19.97 12.51 -29.31
C THR A 573 18.59 12.00 -28.91
N GLY A 574 18.12 12.31 -27.70
CA GLY A 574 16.91 11.73 -27.11
C GLY A 574 17.08 10.28 -26.64
N ILE A 575 18.26 9.69 -26.78
CA ILE A 575 18.57 8.31 -26.39
C ILE A 575 19.00 8.26 -24.92
N MET A 576 18.25 7.55 -24.08
CA MET A 576 18.62 7.31 -22.70
C MET A 576 19.47 6.04 -22.58
N LEU A 577 20.77 6.19 -22.30
CA LEU A 577 21.69 5.05 -22.16
C LEU A 577 21.50 4.29 -20.84
N TYR A 578 21.16 4.99 -19.75
CA TYR A 578 20.90 4.44 -18.42
C TYR A 578 20.16 5.48 -17.57
N ALA A 579 19.33 5.07 -16.61
CA ALA A 579 18.56 5.99 -15.77
C ALA A 579 19.04 5.95 -14.30
N TYR A 580 19.46 7.11 -13.75
CA TYR A 580 19.93 7.24 -12.37
C TYR A 580 18.84 7.68 -11.38
N LEU A 581 17.75 6.92 -11.31
CA LEU A 581 16.50 7.34 -10.64
C LEU A 581 16.54 7.37 -9.09
N ARG A 582 17.64 6.96 -8.46
CA ARG A 582 17.81 6.97 -6.98
C ARG A 582 18.61 8.16 -6.45
N GLY A 583 19.12 9.01 -7.34
CA GLY A 583 19.84 10.21 -6.92
C GLY A 583 18.94 11.18 -6.17
N GLU A 584 19.56 12.11 -5.44
CA GLU A 584 18.81 13.03 -4.59
C GLU A 584 17.88 13.95 -5.39
N GLU A 585 18.33 14.42 -6.55
CA GLU A 585 17.55 15.28 -7.44
C GLU A 585 16.37 14.50 -8.03
N GLU A 586 16.61 13.30 -8.54
CA GLU A 586 15.59 12.43 -9.13
C GLU A 586 14.54 12.00 -8.09
N ARG A 587 14.97 11.71 -6.85
CA ARG A 587 14.01 11.46 -5.75
C ARG A 587 13.13 12.66 -5.45
N ARG A 588 13.69 13.88 -5.47
CA ARG A 588 12.91 15.11 -5.23
C ARG A 588 11.94 15.37 -6.38
N GLU A 589 12.37 15.09 -7.60
CA GLU A 589 11.57 15.29 -8.82
C GLU A 589 10.42 14.28 -8.90
N TYR A 590 10.71 12.98 -8.86
CA TYR A 590 9.73 11.94 -9.17
C TYR A 590 9.06 11.30 -7.94
N LEU A 591 9.66 11.43 -6.75
CA LEU A 591 9.29 10.62 -5.57
C LEU A 591 9.02 11.45 -4.31
N SER A 592 8.95 12.78 -4.40
CA SER A 592 8.87 13.65 -3.21
C SER A 592 7.70 13.30 -2.28
N GLY A 593 6.51 13.04 -2.82
CA GLY A 593 5.34 12.61 -2.02
C GLY A 593 5.41 11.17 -1.47
N ASN A 594 6.36 10.36 -1.90
CA ASN A 594 6.51 8.93 -1.55
C ASN A 594 7.62 8.66 -0.54
N ILE A 595 8.43 9.67 -0.23
CA ILE A 595 9.54 9.57 0.71
C ILE A 595 9.31 10.49 1.91
N ASP A 596 9.87 10.09 3.05
CA ASP A 596 9.92 10.89 4.27
C ASP A 596 8.51 11.32 4.74
N ILE A 597 8.39 12.35 5.57
CA ILE A 597 7.09 12.85 6.04
C ILE A 597 6.73 14.10 5.22
N ASN A 598 5.59 14.07 4.55
CA ASN A 598 5.07 15.18 3.76
C ASN A 598 3.81 15.74 4.40
N TYR A 599 3.69 17.06 4.49
CA TYR A 599 2.54 17.75 5.06
C TYR A 599 2.15 18.95 4.18
N PHE A 600 0.86 19.17 4.02
CA PHE A 600 0.33 20.33 3.30
C PHE A 600 -1.02 20.77 3.87
N ASP A 601 -1.20 22.07 4.01
CA ASP A 601 -2.44 22.69 4.45
C ASP A 601 -3.42 22.74 3.27
N TYR A 602 -4.69 22.41 3.52
CA TYR A 602 -5.76 22.53 2.54
C TYR A 602 -6.53 23.83 2.75
N ASP A 603 -6.86 24.14 4.00
CA ASP A 603 -7.43 25.40 4.47
C ASP A 603 -7.04 25.64 5.94
N ASP A 604 -7.60 26.67 6.59
CA ASP A 604 -7.27 27.02 7.99
C ASP A 604 -7.64 25.94 9.03
N THR A 605 -8.48 24.98 8.63
CA THR A 605 -9.05 23.92 9.47
C THR A 605 -8.75 22.51 8.96
N HIS A 606 -8.30 22.33 7.73
CA HIS A 606 -7.95 21.02 7.16
C HIS A 606 -6.52 21.01 6.63
N ALA A 607 -5.84 19.90 6.88
CA ALA A 607 -4.55 19.61 6.29
C ALA A 607 -4.48 18.13 5.88
N LYS A 608 -3.44 17.77 5.16
CA LYS A 608 -3.17 16.38 4.80
C LYS A 608 -1.69 16.06 5.01
N TYR A 609 -1.42 14.78 5.28
CA TYR A 609 -0.05 14.31 5.42
C TYR A 609 0.12 12.89 4.88
N SER A 610 1.33 12.58 4.42
CA SER A 610 1.74 11.22 4.04
C SER A 610 3.07 10.87 4.71
N VAL A 611 3.26 9.59 4.97
CA VAL A 611 4.53 9.07 5.51
C VAL A 611 5.06 7.99 4.57
N GLY A 612 6.13 8.33 3.87
CA GLY A 612 6.83 7.55 2.86
C GLY A 612 7.89 6.59 3.40
N GLU A 613 8.62 6.00 2.47
CA GLU A 613 9.90 5.33 2.75
C GLU A 613 10.96 6.37 3.12
N ILE A 614 11.98 5.98 3.90
CA ILE A 614 13.10 6.89 4.17
C ILE A 614 13.83 7.15 2.85
N GLY A 615 13.83 8.39 2.37
CA GLY A 615 14.36 8.72 1.05
C GLY A 615 15.85 8.41 0.95
N ASN A 616 16.62 8.76 2.01
CA ASN A 616 18.04 8.47 2.09
C ASN A 616 18.31 6.95 2.08
N GLY A 617 18.94 6.48 1.01
CA GLY A 617 19.28 5.06 0.85
C GLY A 617 18.08 4.17 0.47
N MET A 618 16.93 4.75 0.06
CA MET A 618 15.74 4.00 -0.37
C MET A 618 16.08 2.93 -1.42
N LYS A 619 15.34 1.82 -1.43
CA LYS A 619 15.49 0.75 -2.45
C LYS A 619 14.83 1.17 -3.78
N TYR A 620 15.05 0.38 -4.84
CA TYR A 620 14.32 0.52 -6.12
C TYR A 620 12.85 0.11 -6.01
N THR A 621 12.51 -0.68 -4.99
CA THR A 621 11.18 -1.22 -4.78
C THR A 621 10.45 -0.46 -3.67
N ILE A 622 9.21 -0.08 -3.96
CA ILE A 622 8.21 0.40 -2.99
C ILE A 622 7.09 -0.64 -2.97
N GLU A 623 6.99 -1.40 -1.87
CA GLU A 623 6.04 -2.51 -1.77
C GLU A 623 4.59 -2.04 -1.64
N ARG A 624 4.37 -0.92 -0.96
CA ARG A 624 3.03 -0.40 -0.65
C ARG A 624 2.99 1.12 -0.80
N ALA A 625 1.86 1.62 -1.27
CA ALA A 625 1.61 3.05 -1.32
C ALA A 625 1.47 3.63 0.09
N SER A 626 1.93 4.86 0.28
CA SER A 626 1.69 5.60 1.51
C SER A 626 0.32 6.24 1.48
N VAL A 627 -0.53 5.85 2.43
CA VAL A 627 -1.85 6.49 2.63
C VAL A 627 -1.64 7.96 2.95
N VAL A 628 -2.40 8.82 2.28
CA VAL A 628 -2.49 10.23 2.62
C VAL A 628 -3.65 10.42 3.58
N ARG A 629 -3.35 10.87 4.80
CA ARG A 629 -4.34 11.09 5.85
C ARG A 629 -4.79 12.53 5.85
N GLU A 630 -6.01 12.73 6.32
CA GLU A 630 -6.58 14.04 6.53
C GLU A 630 -6.49 14.41 8.01
N ILE A 631 -6.20 15.68 8.25
CA ILE A 631 -6.25 16.34 9.54
C ILE A 631 -7.40 17.32 9.50
N GLN A 632 -8.25 17.26 10.51
CA GLN A 632 -9.34 18.22 10.70
C GLN A 632 -9.22 18.87 12.07
N ALA A 633 -9.09 20.19 12.11
CA ALA A 633 -9.30 20.97 13.31
C ALA A 633 -10.79 21.01 13.66
N VAL A 634 -11.12 20.70 14.90
CA VAL A 634 -12.49 20.83 15.43
C VAL A 634 -12.89 22.31 15.41
N GLU A 635 -14.20 22.59 15.32
CA GLU A 635 -14.72 23.96 15.37
C GLU A 635 -14.10 24.78 16.52
N GLY A 636 -13.59 25.97 16.20
CA GLY A 636 -12.89 26.86 17.13
C GLY A 636 -11.43 26.50 17.42
N SER A 637 -10.91 25.39 16.88
CA SER A 637 -9.50 24.98 17.01
C SER A 637 -8.65 25.45 15.84
N LYS A 638 -7.35 25.63 16.09
CA LYS A 638 -6.33 25.84 15.04
C LYS A 638 -5.77 24.51 14.53
N LEU A 639 -5.22 24.51 13.33
CA LEU A 639 -4.34 23.43 12.86
C LEU A 639 -3.01 23.46 13.63
N ILE A 640 -2.85 22.48 14.51
CA ILE A 640 -1.66 22.31 15.37
C ILE A 640 -0.82 21.10 14.93
N PHE A 641 -1.31 20.30 13.99
CA PHE A 641 -0.73 19.00 13.67
C PHE A 641 0.70 19.05 13.15
N LYS A 642 1.09 20.17 12.52
CA LYS A 642 2.48 20.45 12.13
C LYS A 642 3.47 20.24 13.29
N LYS A 643 3.08 20.62 14.50
CA LYS A 643 3.90 20.47 15.72
C LYS A 643 4.12 19.02 16.14
N VAL A 644 3.29 18.07 15.69
CA VAL A 644 3.40 16.64 16.04
C VAL A 644 4.00 15.78 14.93
N LEU A 645 4.30 16.33 13.75
CA LEU A 645 4.99 15.61 12.68
C LEU A 645 6.31 14.97 13.15
N PRO A 646 7.15 15.60 13.99
CA PRO A 646 8.38 14.98 14.48
C PRO A 646 8.16 13.69 15.30
N LEU A 647 6.97 13.53 15.90
CA LEU A 647 6.60 12.31 16.64
C LEU A 647 6.36 11.11 15.73
N MET A 648 6.38 11.30 14.41
CA MET A 648 6.35 10.24 13.42
C MET A 648 7.76 9.81 12.94
N GLY A 649 8.77 10.62 13.25
CA GLY A 649 10.18 10.42 12.89
C GLY A 649 10.91 9.40 13.75
N VAL A 650 10.33 8.21 13.97
CA VAL A 650 10.91 7.19 14.86
C VAL A 650 10.80 5.78 14.27
N GLU A 651 11.84 4.97 14.48
CA GLU A 651 11.93 3.58 13.97
C GLU A 651 11.58 2.52 15.03
N PHE A 652 11.54 2.88 16.32
CA PHE A 652 11.20 1.93 17.38
C PHE A 652 9.74 1.46 17.32
N VAL A 653 8.87 2.16 16.60
CA VAL A 653 7.49 1.71 16.33
C VAL A 653 7.47 0.70 15.20
N ARG A 654 8.12 1.00 14.07
CA ARG A 654 8.20 0.14 12.88
C ARG A 654 9.66 -0.03 12.45
N TYR A 655 10.20 -1.24 12.59
CA TYR A 655 11.58 -1.51 12.26
C TYR A 655 11.90 -1.15 10.80
N GLY A 656 12.96 -0.38 10.57
CA GLY A 656 13.41 0.09 9.27
C GLY A 656 12.53 1.17 8.59
N MET A 657 11.45 1.63 9.23
CA MET A 657 10.44 2.52 8.63
C MET A 657 10.01 3.63 9.58
N LEU A 658 9.45 4.71 9.02
CA LEU A 658 8.76 5.75 9.78
C LEU A 658 7.38 5.27 10.26
N THR A 659 6.88 5.83 11.36
CA THR A 659 5.52 5.57 11.83
C THR A 659 4.52 6.50 11.16
N VAL A 660 3.34 5.99 10.81
CA VAL A 660 2.32 6.71 10.03
C VAL A 660 1.34 7.54 10.88
N VAL A 661 1.46 7.42 12.20
CA VAL A 661 0.77 8.20 13.23
C VAL A 661 1.77 8.47 14.36
N PRO A 662 1.64 9.59 15.10
CA PRO A 662 2.52 9.91 16.23
C PRO A 662 2.75 8.71 17.16
N PHE A 663 3.99 8.49 17.62
CA PHE A 663 4.28 7.30 18.43
C PHE A 663 3.49 7.18 19.75
N PRO A 664 2.93 8.24 20.40
CA PRO A 664 2.00 8.06 21.52
C PRO A 664 0.85 7.10 21.23
N PHE A 665 0.38 7.02 19.99
CA PHE A 665 -0.64 6.05 19.57
C PHE A 665 -0.17 4.58 19.62
N LYS A 666 1.14 4.32 19.60
CA LYS A 666 1.71 2.98 19.86
C LYS A 666 1.62 2.63 21.35
N TYR A 667 1.89 3.58 22.24
CA TYR A 667 1.79 3.39 23.69
C TYR A 667 0.34 3.13 24.11
N LEU A 668 -0.61 3.92 23.58
CA LEU A 668 -2.04 3.68 23.78
C LEU A 668 -2.45 2.26 23.34
N ARG A 669 -2.03 1.81 22.15
CA ARG A 669 -2.36 0.47 21.66
C ARG A 669 -1.77 -0.64 22.53
N GLU A 670 -0.52 -0.52 22.96
CA GLU A 670 0.08 -1.50 23.87
C GLU A 670 -0.56 -1.50 25.27
N TYR A 671 -1.00 -0.34 25.76
CA TYR A 671 -1.77 -0.24 27.00
C TYR A 671 -3.12 -0.94 26.89
N ILE A 672 -3.86 -0.72 25.79
CA ILE A 672 -5.14 -1.38 25.54
C ILE A 672 -4.99 -2.91 25.51
N VAL A 673 -3.97 -3.42 24.80
CA VAL A 673 -3.66 -4.86 24.77
C VAL A 673 -3.29 -5.42 26.15
N LYS A 674 -2.75 -4.58 27.05
CA LYS A 674 -2.47 -4.97 28.44
C LYS A 674 -3.76 -5.06 29.26
N GLU A 675 -4.63 -4.04 29.19
CA GLU A 675 -5.88 -3.96 29.95
C GLU A 675 -6.93 -5.01 29.52
N GLU A 676 -7.06 -5.28 28.21
CA GLU A 676 -7.98 -6.33 27.71
C GLU A 676 -7.63 -7.74 28.22
N LYS A 677 -6.39 -7.95 28.68
CA LYS A 677 -5.96 -9.23 29.30
C LYS A 677 -6.12 -9.27 30.81
N SER A 678 -6.45 -8.14 31.42
CA SER A 678 -6.68 -8.01 32.87
C SER A 678 -8.14 -8.22 33.27
N VAL A 679 -9.06 -8.14 32.30
CA VAL A 679 -10.52 -8.33 32.45
C VAL A 679 -10.90 -9.72 31.97
#